data_AF-A0A1X9YSR5-F1
#
_entry.id   AF-A0A1X9YSR5-F1
#
_cell.length_a   1.000
_cell.length_b   1.000
_cell.length_c   1.000
_cell.angle_alpha   90.00
_cell.angle_beta   90.00
_cell.angle_gamma   90.00
#
_symmetry.space_group_name_H-M   'P 1'
#
loop_
_entity.id
_entity.type
_entity.pdbx_description
1 polymer ?
#
loop_
_entity_poly.entity_id
_entity_poly.type
_entity_poly.pdbx_seq_one_letter_code
_entity_poly.pdbx_strand_id
1 'polypeptide(L)'
;MKKNISINLQGIIFQIEEDGYEQLSRYLASIRTYFSNYEGHEEIVADIEARIAEIFSDRVSPAKQVITQEDVQYLIVRMGNVTDFEVEEPLEAEAYTSAGAATGAAGEGAGAGEAYAEAGPKKLYRDVNQKVIAGVSSGLANYLRVDPLWIRLFFVLLVLLGVVSAGVSAATGIILYIVLWIAMPENDHLPETKVRKLFRDPEDKKLAGVASGIAKYFGVDVAVVRLLFLISIFLGGFGIFTYIVLWIAMPEAVTLTERMQMQGDPVTLAGIERTLKDNLNMRDSNGEESQLAKIILLPIRLVAQVVSWLGRALGPVLAFLVTLVRIAAGVILLIVSIGLTVALFSTLFVSLGLVDQSEYMVLGDFPASVLLGGFPRLGLVAGFFVGLIPILLLMVLGVSLLIKRTFMRPIVGWSMFGVWLVALFTMIATIALYSSNFRRSGEVITSKSFPVGNITTLTLDAYDTGLNYDNIYIDVQESNSQDVEVLQRAEAKGRTEEEAKQNARMITYRTVLNDSTLRFDDSYEFKENASFRDQELSLVLKLPKNKPLRLTREFSYLLPSAALEGDYSRDKIVRNTWQVSGDRLVCLTCASDTLDVDTDEDFDSARGGFDADIDIDEEMGSVEMRGSVLLNDSEYSSNARTFDFRNFSRVTVSGPYHLQLRQGNTHSVVIRAAEDEMRRIEVDQNGEELEIKTQEKYFSLFDEREPVLIQITTPNISNIELNGAIKADMGTINSDKLRMSFSGATQTMANLDVRDLRVDASGATISKFVGKADRFELDATGACGIDADKLQAKYVDVDVTGAGVAEVFATNTLRADASGTSRIVYRGNPEDTIIDSSGPSTVKRR
;
A
#
# COMPACT_ATOMS: atom_id res chain seq x y z
N MET A 1 -34.91 -55.49 37.74
CA MET A 1 -34.91 -54.40 36.74
C MET A 1 -35.61 -53.22 37.39
N LYS A 2 -34.93 -52.08 37.51
CA LYS A 2 -35.56 -50.84 37.98
C LYS A 2 -36.47 -50.30 36.86
N LYS A 3 -37.56 -49.63 37.22
CA LYS A 3 -38.43 -48.99 36.21
C LYS A 3 -37.76 -47.72 35.72
N ASN A 4 -37.91 -47.44 34.43
CA ASN A 4 -37.43 -46.20 33.82
C ASN A 4 -38.62 -45.28 33.55
N ILE A 5 -38.44 -44.01 33.85
CA ILE A 5 -39.43 -42.95 33.67
C ILE A 5 -38.87 -41.97 32.63
N SER A 6 -39.72 -41.53 31.71
CA SER A 6 -39.37 -40.53 30.71
C SER A 6 -39.68 -39.14 31.26
N ILE A 7 -38.67 -38.27 31.34
CA ILE A 7 -38.85 -36.88 31.75
C ILE A 7 -38.50 -35.93 30.61
N ASN A 8 -39.14 -34.76 30.62
CA ASN A 8 -38.84 -33.66 29.71
C ASN A 8 -38.23 -32.51 30.51
N LEU A 9 -37.01 -32.12 30.17
CA LEU A 9 -36.31 -30.95 30.72
C LEU A 9 -36.01 -30.02 29.54
N GLN A 10 -36.68 -28.86 29.50
CA GLN A 10 -36.46 -27.84 28.45
C GLN A 10 -36.54 -28.38 27.00
N GLY A 11 -37.45 -29.33 26.73
CA GLY A 11 -37.67 -29.92 25.41
C GLY A 11 -36.81 -31.14 25.09
N ILE A 12 -35.89 -31.54 25.98
CA ILE A 12 -35.06 -32.73 25.83
C ILE A 12 -35.62 -33.87 26.68
N ILE A 13 -35.77 -35.05 26.05
CA ILE A 13 -36.34 -36.24 26.70
C ILE A 13 -35.21 -37.12 27.25
N PHE A 14 -35.24 -37.37 28.56
CA PHE A 14 -34.31 -38.28 29.24
C PHE A 14 -35.04 -39.49 29.81
N GLN A 15 -34.39 -40.66 29.80
CA GLN A 15 -34.83 -41.85 30.53
C GLN A 15 -34.09 -41.91 31.86
N ILE A 16 -34.83 -41.92 32.96
CA ILE A 16 -34.28 -41.89 34.33
C ILE A 16 -34.81 -43.07 35.14
N GLU A 17 -33.99 -43.67 36.00
CA GLU A 17 -34.44 -44.71 36.92
C GLU A 17 -35.48 -44.14 37.93
N GLU A 18 -36.45 -44.96 38.37
CA GLU A 18 -37.55 -44.56 39.27
C GLU A 18 -37.06 -43.90 40.57
N ASP A 19 -35.96 -44.38 41.15
CA ASP A 19 -35.30 -43.82 42.33
C ASP A 19 -34.61 -42.48 42.04
N GLY A 20 -33.93 -42.36 40.90
CA GLY A 20 -33.36 -41.10 40.43
C GLY A 20 -34.43 -40.03 40.12
N TYR A 21 -35.57 -40.45 39.56
CA TYR A 21 -36.69 -39.56 39.25
C TYR A 21 -37.30 -38.95 40.51
N GLU A 22 -37.54 -39.76 41.54
CA GLU A 22 -38.07 -39.25 42.81
C GLU A 22 -37.13 -38.22 43.44
N GLN A 23 -35.82 -38.48 43.41
CA GLN A 23 -34.81 -37.58 43.97
C GLN A 23 -34.73 -36.27 43.20
N LEU A 24 -34.71 -36.33 41.86
CA LEU A 24 -34.70 -35.14 41.00
C LEU A 24 -36.00 -34.33 41.15
N SER A 25 -37.14 -34.99 41.23
CA SER A 25 -38.45 -34.33 41.39
C SER A 25 -38.54 -33.55 42.71
N ARG A 26 -38.05 -34.13 43.82
CA ARG A 26 -37.95 -33.43 45.11
C ARG A 26 -37.01 -32.22 45.03
N TYR A 27 -35.88 -32.36 44.34
CA TYR A 27 -34.91 -31.27 44.15
C TYR A 27 -35.46 -30.12 43.30
N LEU A 28 -36.14 -30.41 42.19
CA LEU A 28 -36.80 -29.38 41.37
C LEU A 28 -37.95 -28.70 42.13
N ALA A 29 -38.69 -29.44 42.95
CA ALA A 29 -39.75 -28.88 43.78
C ALA A 29 -39.22 -27.91 44.85
N SER A 30 -38.07 -28.19 45.48
CA SER A 30 -37.47 -27.26 46.44
C SER A 30 -36.97 -25.98 45.77
N ILE A 31 -36.34 -26.08 44.59
CA ILE A 31 -35.91 -24.93 43.78
C ILE A 31 -37.10 -24.04 43.40
N ARG A 32 -38.16 -24.63 42.85
CA ARG A 32 -39.38 -23.88 42.46
C ARG A 32 -40.02 -23.16 43.65
N THR A 33 -40.05 -23.81 44.81
CA THR A 33 -40.62 -23.23 46.03
C THR A 33 -39.80 -22.03 46.50
N TYR A 34 -38.47 -22.16 46.54
CA TYR A 34 -37.57 -21.09 46.99
C TYR A 34 -37.58 -19.87 46.06
N PHE A 35 -37.50 -20.08 44.74
CA PHE A 35 -37.48 -18.97 43.79
C PHE A 35 -38.86 -18.34 43.52
N SER A 36 -39.96 -18.95 43.98
CA SER A 36 -41.33 -18.46 43.74
C SER A 36 -41.59 -17.01 44.18
N ASN A 37 -40.83 -16.52 45.16
CA ASN A 37 -40.95 -15.16 45.69
C ASN A 37 -40.18 -14.10 44.87
N TYR A 38 -39.39 -14.50 43.87
CA TYR A 38 -38.64 -13.58 43.02
C TYR A 38 -39.43 -13.21 41.75
N GLU A 39 -39.30 -11.96 41.32
CA GLU A 39 -39.86 -11.49 40.05
C GLU A 39 -39.11 -12.17 38.89
N GLY A 40 -39.84 -12.80 37.95
CA GLY A 40 -39.24 -13.58 36.86
C GLY A 40 -38.86 -15.04 37.21
N HIS A 41 -39.37 -15.59 38.32
CA HIS A 41 -39.05 -16.96 38.77
C HIS A 41 -39.25 -18.06 37.73
N GLU A 42 -40.22 -17.93 36.82
CA GLU A 42 -40.41 -18.90 35.73
C GLU A 42 -39.18 -18.99 34.81
N GLU A 43 -38.51 -17.87 34.53
CA GLU A 43 -37.28 -17.81 33.74
C GLU A 43 -36.09 -18.40 34.51
N ILE A 44 -35.98 -18.09 35.80
CA ILE A 44 -34.92 -18.62 36.68
C ILE A 44 -35.00 -20.14 36.76
N VAL A 45 -36.19 -20.69 36.96
CA VAL A 45 -36.42 -22.15 37.00
C VAL A 45 -36.14 -22.77 35.63
N ALA A 46 -36.54 -22.12 34.54
CA ALA A 46 -36.29 -22.58 33.18
C ALA A 46 -34.79 -22.63 32.83
N ASP A 47 -33.99 -21.66 33.30
CA ASP A 47 -32.53 -21.61 33.16
C ASP A 47 -31.85 -22.72 33.98
N ILE A 48 -32.31 -22.95 35.21
CA ILE A 48 -31.83 -24.04 36.07
C ILE A 48 -32.15 -25.41 35.42
N GLU A 49 -33.35 -25.60 34.90
CA GLU A 49 -33.73 -26.82 34.17
C GLU A 49 -32.90 -27.03 32.89
N ALA A 50 -32.57 -25.97 32.16
CA ALA A 50 -31.67 -26.03 31.00
C ALA A 50 -30.26 -26.49 31.40
N ARG A 51 -29.74 -25.97 32.51
CA ARG A 51 -28.44 -26.39 33.05
C ARG A 51 -28.44 -27.85 33.54
N ILE A 52 -29.55 -28.31 34.13
CA ILE A 52 -29.73 -29.70 34.53
C ILE A 52 -29.73 -30.61 33.30
N ALA A 53 -30.42 -30.21 32.23
CA ALA A 53 -30.43 -30.94 30.96
C ALA A 53 -29.02 -31.03 30.32
N GLU A 54 -28.23 -29.95 30.37
CA GLU A 54 -26.82 -29.93 29.92
C GLU A 54 -25.98 -30.97 30.68
N ILE A 55 -26.08 -31.00 32.01
CA ILE A 55 -25.33 -31.93 32.87
C ILE A 55 -25.73 -33.39 32.59
N PHE A 56 -27.00 -33.66 32.33
CA PHE A 56 -27.46 -35.00 31.98
C PHE A 56 -27.03 -35.41 30.56
N SER A 57 -27.02 -34.50 29.59
CA SER A 57 -26.51 -34.79 28.25
C SER A 57 -25.04 -35.22 28.24
N ASP A 58 -24.20 -34.64 29.11
CA ASP A 58 -22.80 -35.06 29.29
C ASP A 58 -22.64 -36.49 29.83
N ARG A 59 -23.69 -37.03 30.48
CA ARG A 59 -23.71 -38.37 31.08
C ARG A 59 -24.39 -39.43 30.21
N VAL A 60 -25.07 -39.01 29.15
CA VAL A 60 -25.71 -39.90 28.17
C VAL A 60 -24.74 -40.15 27.01
N SER A 61 -24.50 -41.42 26.70
CA SER A 61 -23.66 -41.84 25.57
C SER A 61 -24.35 -42.98 24.82
N PRO A 62 -23.89 -43.36 23.61
CA PRO A 62 -24.46 -44.51 22.88
C PRO A 62 -24.47 -45.81 23.69
N ALA A 63 -23.59 -45.94 24.70
CA ALA A 63 -23.49 -47.09 25.60
C ALA A 63 -24.29 -46.95 26.92
N LYS A 64 -24.66 -45.72 27.32
CA LYS A 64 -25.43 -45.42 28.55
C LYS A 64 -26.55 -44.44 28.22
N GLN A 65 -27.77 -44.96 28.03
CA GLN A 65 -28.95 -44.16 27.68
C GLN A 65 -29.87 -43.82 28.87
N VAL A 66 -29.55 -44.32 30.07
CA VAL A 66 -30.40 -44.16 31.27
C VAL A 66 -29.61 -43.42 32.36
N ILE A 67 -30.23 -42.38 32.93
CA ILE A 67 -29.73 -41.62 34.07
C ILE A 67 -30.00 -42.40 35.35
N THR A 68 -28.95 -42.70 36.12
CA THR A 68 -29.05 -43.43 37.39
C THR A 68 -29.17 -42.48 38.57
N GLN A 69 -29.53 -43.00 39.75
CA GLN A 69 -29.57 -42.22 40.98
C GLN A 69 -28.22 -41.54 41.31
N GLU A 70 -27.09 -42.18 40.99
CA GLU A 70 -25.74 -41.61 41.19
C GLU A 70 -25.50 -40.36 40.31
N ASP A 71 -26.04 -40.35 39.09
CA ASP A 71 -25.94 -39.20 38.18
C ASP A 71 -26.75 -38.01 38.72
N VAL A 72 -27.91 -38.26 39.35
CA VAL A 72 -28.72 -37.22 40.02
C VAL A 72 -28.01 -36.68 41.25
N GLN A 73 -27.37 -37.54 42.05
CA GLN A 73 -26.58 -37.11 43.20
C GLN A 73 -25.39 -36.23 42.77
N TYR A 74 -24.69 -36.61 41.69
CA TYR A 74 -23.62 -35.81 41.10
C TYR A 74 -24.11 -34.42 40.67
N LEU A 75 -25.30 -34.36 40.07
CA LEU A 75 -25.93 -33.09 39.70
C LEU A 75 -26.17 -32.19 40.93
N ILE A 76 -26.76 -32.74 41.99
CA ILE A 76 -27.06 -31.98 43.22
C ILE A 76 -25.77 -31.44 43.85
N VAL A 77 -24.69 -32.22 43.88
CA VAL A 77 -23.38 -31.78 44.39
C VAL A 77 -22.79 -30.63 43.56
N ARG A 78 -22.98 -30.65 42.23
CA ARG A 78 -22.44 -29.62 41.34
C ARG A 78 -23.25 -28.32 41.37
N MET A 79 -24.57 -28.43 41.53
CA MET A 79 -25.50 -27.29 41.52
C MET A 79 -25.69 -26.67 42.91
N GLY A 80 -25.48 -27.44 43.98
CA GLY A 80 -25.76 -27.06 45.37
C GLY A 80 -27.18 -27.44 45.80
N ASN A 81 -27.49 -27.32 47.10
CA ASN A 81 -28.83 -27.54 47.64
C ASN A 81 -29.44 -26.22 48.15
N VAL A 82 -30.75 -26.07 48.00
CA VAL A 82 -31.52 -24.89 48.39
C VAL A 82 -31.51 -24.67 49.90
N THR A 83 -31.44 -25.75 50.67
CA THR A 83 -31.40 -25.71 52.14
C THR A 83 -30.11 -25.11 52.69
N ASP A 84 -29.05 -25.03 51.86
CA ASP A 84 -27.76 -24.45 52.28
C ASP A 84 -27.83 -22.90 52.32
N PHE A 85 -28.88 -22.30 51.76
CA PHE A 85 -29.10 -20.85 51.70
C PHE A 85 -29.97 -20.30 52.84
N GLU A 86 -30.78 -21.13 53.51
CA GLU A 86 -31.69 -20.70 54.58
C GLU A 86 -30.98 -20.37 55.91
N VAL A 87 -29.66 -20.61 56.01
CA VAL A 87 -28.92 -20.54 57.28
C VAL A 87 -28.19 -19.19 57.50
N GLU A 88 -28.19 -18.27 56.54
CA GLU A 88 -27.49 -16.98 56.70
C GLU A 88 -28.39 -15.75 56.49
N GLU A 89 -29.02 -15.32 57.59
CA GLU A 89 -29.35 -13.90 57.84
C GLU A 89 -28.33 -13.29 58.84
N PRO A 90 -28.10 -11.97 58.79
CA PRO A 90 -26.76 -11.39 58.85
C PRO A 90 -26.29 -11.09 60.28
N LEU A 91 -25.02 -11.40 60.56
CA LEU A 91 -24.28 -10.76 61.65
C LEU A 91 -23.61 -9.49 61.14
N GLU A 92 -23.73 -8.46 61.96
CA GLU A 92 -23.32 -7.08 61.74
C GLU A 92 -21.84 -6.91 61.38
N ALA A 93 -21.57 -5.77 60.74
CA ALA A 93 -20.28 -5.30 60.27
C ALA A 93 -19.20 -5.30 61.36
N GLU A 94 -18.03 -5.86 61.02
CA GLU A 94 -16.76 -5.38 61.54
C GLU A 94 -15.79 -5.09 60.39
N ALA A 95 -15.36 -3.82 60.35
CA ALA A 95 -14.31 -3.33 59.49
C ALA A 95 -12.96 -3.90 59.94
N TYR A 96 -12.20 -4.48 59.00
CA TYR A 96 -10.76 -4.56 59.11
C TYR A 96 -10.10 -3.96 57.87
N THR A 97 -9.41 -2.85 58.13
CA THR A 97 -8.36 -2.26 57.32
C THR A 97 -7.22 -3.24 57.06
N SER A 98 -6.69 -3.30 55.84
CA SER A 98 -5.34 -2.79 55.52
C SER A 98 -4.83 -3.28 54.17
N ALA A 99 -4.05 -2.41 53.53
CA ALA A 99 -3.25 -2.62 52.33
C ALA A 99 -2.33 -3.85 52.39
N GLY A 100 -2.02 -4.43 51.23
CA GLY A 100 -0.96 -5.41 51.08
C GLY A 100 -0.90 -6.01 49.68
N ALA A 101 0.20 -5.75 49.00
CA ALA A 101 0.53 -6.22 47.65
C ALA A 101 0.49 -7.75 47.51
N ALA A 102 0.22 -8.24 46.31
CA ALA A 102 0.41 -9.65 45.93
C ALA A 102 1.34 -9.76 44.72
N THR A 103 2.63 -9.92 45.00
CA THR A 103 3.58 -10.70 44.20
C THR A 103 3.45 -12.18 44.54
N GLY A 104 3.46 -13.05 43.52
CA GLY A 104 4.16 -14.34 43.56
C GLY A 104 3.39 -15.62 43.98
N ALA A 105 3.30 -16.54 43.01
CA ALA A 105 3.66 -17.96 43.06
C ALA A 105 2.98 -18.96 44.04
N ALA A 106 2.40 -19.99 43.40
CA ALA A 106 2.52 -21.45 43.62
C ALA A 106 2.56 -22.05 45.05
N GLY A 107 1.65 -22.99 45.30
CA GLY A 107 1.73 -23.98 46.38
C GLY A 107 0.47 -24.86 46.47
N GLU A 108 0.67 -26.17 46.44
CA GLU A 108 -0.27 -27.27 46.18
C GLU A 108 -1.15 -27.74 47.35
N GLY A 109 -2.21 -28.50 46.98
CA GLY A 109 -2.76 -29.65 47.70
C GLY A 109 -4.28 -29.57 47.91
N ALA A 110 -5.10 -30.61 47.76
CA ALA A 110 -5.03 -31.95 47.16
C ALA A 110 -6.49 -32.48 47.14
N GLY A 111 -6.90 -33.27 46.13
CA GLY A 111 -8.23 -33.89 46.13
C GLY A 111 -8.64 -34.67 44.87
N ALA A 112 -8.13 -35.90 44.76
CA ALA A 112 -8.72 -37.09 44.12
C ALA A 112 -9.19 -37.06 42.64
N GLY A 113 -8.28 -37.46 41.76
CA GLY A 113 -8.45 -38.63 40.87
C GLY A 113 -9.48 -38.59 39.74
N GLU A 114 -9.10 -38.04 38.58
CA GLU A 114 -9.59 -38.52 37.28
C GLU A 114 -8.41 -38.78 36.35
N ALA A 115 -8.51 -39.86 35.58
CA ALA A 115 -7.45 -40.49 34.81
C ALA A 115 -6.83 -39.54 33.76
N TYR A 116 -5.50 -39.42 33.80
CA TYR A 116 -4.72 -38.80 32.74
C TYR A 116 -4.75 -39.68 31.49
N ALA A 117 -5.58 -39.31 30.51
CA ALA A 117 -5.29 -39.64 29.12
C ALA A 117 -4.18 -38.70 28.64
N GLU A 118 -3.04 -39.26 28.22
CA GLU A 118 -1.92 -38.52 27.66
C GLU A 118 -2.37 -37.54 26.57
N ALA A 119 -2.03 -36.27 26.73
CA ALA A 119 -2.27 -35.24 25.73
C ALA A 119 -1.32 -35.45 24.54
N GLY A 120 -1.81 -36.16 23.52
CA GLY A 120 -1.21 -36.12 22.19
C GLY A 120 -1.17 -34.68 21.63
N PRO A 121 -0.41 -34.42 20.55
CA PRO A 121 -0.30 -33.09 19.96
C PRO A 121 -1.69 -32.54 19.62
N LYS A 122 -2.04 -31.40 20.21
CA LYS A 122 -3.33 -30.73 19.98
C LYS A 122 -3.49 -30.47 18.49
N LYS A 123 -4.44 -31.17 17.86
CA LYS A 123 -4.79 -30.95 16.45
C LYS A 123 -5.84 -29.85 16.36
N LEU A 124 -5.67 -28.98 15.36
CA LEU A 124 -6.57 -27.88 15.08
C LEU A 124 -7.74 -28.40 14.23
N TYR A 125 -8.98 -28.15 14.69
CA TYR A 125 -10.21 -28.57 14.03
C TYR A 125 -11.15 -27.39 13.86
N ARG A 126 -12.03 -27.43 12.85
CA ARG A 126 -13.16 -26.49 12.74
C ARG A 126 -14.39 -27.04 13.46
N ASP A 127 -15.02 -26.18 14.26
CA ASP A 127 -16.20 -26.51 15.07
C ASP A 127 -17.48 -26.29 14.25
N VAL A 128 -18.21 -27.37 14.01
CA VAL A 128 -19.44 -27.35 13.20
C VAL A 128 -20.67 -26.98 14.04
N ASN A 129 -20.67 -27.26 15.35
CA ASN A 129 -21.81 -27.01 16.22
C ASN A 129 -21.97 -25.52 16.54
N GLN A 130 -20.87 -24.80 16.76
CA GLN A 130 -20.90 -23.36 17.06
C GLN A 130 -20.49 -22.49 15.86
N LYS A 131 -20.81 -22.90 14.62
CA LYS A 131 -20.43 -22.18 13.40
C LYS A 131 -21.33 -20.98 13.11
N VAL A 132 -20.71 -19.84 12.77
CA VAL A 132 -21.39 -18.71 12.10
C VAL A 132 -21.09 -18.76 10.60
N ILE A 133 -19.81 -18.85 10.23
CA ILE A 133 -19.35 -19.04 8.85
C ILE A 133 -18.32 -20.17 8.86
N ALA A 134 -18.69 -21.37 8.40
CA ALA A 134 -17.80 -22.52 8.19
C ALA A 134 -17.00 -23.07 9.42
N GLY A 135 -17.21 -22.55 10.64
CA GLY A 135 -16.68 -23.14 11.88
C GLY A 135 -15.21 -22.81 12.21
N VAL A 136 -14.55 -22.04 11.36
CA VAL A 136 -13.11 -21.69 11.48
C VAL A 136 -12.81 -20.92 12.75
N SER A 137 -13.59 -19.85 13.01
CA SER A 137 -13.36 -18.99 14.18
C SER A 137 -13.57 -19.73 15.49
N SER A 138 -14.63 -20.54 15.58
CA SER A 138 -14.98 -21.31 16.78
C SER A 138 -13.98 -22.44 17.03
N GLY A 139 -13.49 -23.08 15.96
CA GLY A 139 -12.42 -24.08 16.03
C GLY A 139 -11.08 -23.52 16.54
N LEU A 140 -10.68 -22.35 16.01
CA LEU A 140 -9.48 -21.65 16.48
C LEU A 140 -9.64 -21.16 17.93
N ALA A 141 -10.85 -20.77 18.34
CA ALA A 141 -11.16 -20.35 19.71
C ALA A 141 -11.01 -21.51 20.70
N ASN A 142 -11.54 -22.68 20.33
CA ASN A 142 -11.39 -23.89 21.13
C ASN A 142 -9.92 -24.29 21.29
N TYR A 143 -9.14 -24.18 20.22
CA TYR A 143 -7.70 -24.46 20.26
C TYR A 143 -6.94 -23.48 21.17
N LEU A 144 -7.24 -22.19 21.08
CA LEU A 144 -6.60 -21.12 21.86
C LEU A 144 -7.18 -20.95 23.28
N ARG A 145 -8.32 -21.60 23.59
CA ARG A 145 -9.10 -21.41 24.83
C ARG A 145 -9.51 -19.94 25.05
N VAL A 146 -10.02 -19.30 24.01
CA VAL A 146 -10.51 -17.92 24.01
C VAL A 146 -11.95 -17.91 23.49
N ASP A 147 -12.75 -16.90 23.87
CA ASP A 147 -14.08 -16.69 23.31
C ASP A 147 -14.00 -16.54 21.76
N PRO A 148 -14.80 -17.31 20.98
CA PRO A 148 -14.90 -17.21 19.53
C PRO A 148 -15.13 -15.79 18.99
N LEU A 149 -15.74 -14.90 19.77
CA LEU A 149 -16.03 -13.53 19.36
C LEU A 149 -14.75 -12.72 19.10
N TRP A 150 -13.68 -12.92 19.88
CA TRP A 150 -12.40 -12.22 19.67
C TRP A 150 -11.75 -12.60 18.33
N ILE A 151 -11.87 -13.87 17.94
CA ILE A 151 -11.34 -14.36 16.66
C ILE A 151 -12.16 -13.83 15.49
N ARG A 152 -13.47 -13.69 15.65
CA ARG A 152 -14.33 -13.05 14.65
C ARG A 152 -13.96 -11.58 14.47
N LEU A 153 -13.79 -10.84 15.57
CA LEU A 153 -13.36 -9.44 15.54
C LEU A 153 -11.99 -9.27 14.89
N PHE A 154 -11.05 -10.20 15.14
CA PHE A 154 -9.74 -10.19 14.50
C PHE A 154 -9.84 -10.27 12.97
N PHE A 155 -10.62 -11.21 12.41
CA PHE A 155 -10.80 -11.30 10.96
C PHE A 155 -11.52 -10.09 10.36
N VAL A 156 -12.55 -9.57 11.06
CA VAL A 156 -13.26 -8.35 10.64
C VAL A 156 -12.30 -7.15 10.62
N LEU A 157 -11.47 -7.02 11.64
CA LEU A 157 -10.46 -5.97 11.75
C LEU A 157 -9.40 -6.07 10.65
N LEU A 158 -8.93 -7.28 10.33
CA LEU A 158 -7.94 -7.53 9.27
C LEU A 158 -8.49 -7.12 7.89
N VAL A 159 -9.75 -7.42 7.61
CA VAL A 159 -10.43 -6.98 6.38
C VAL A 159 -10.60 -5.46 6.36
N LEU A 160 -11.03 -4.84 7.47
CA LEU A 160 -11.21 -3.39 7.56
C LEU A 160 -9.90 -2.60 7.44
N LEU A 161 -8.82 -3.05 8.10
CA LEU A 161 -7.50 -2.41 8.00
C LEU A 161 -6.92 -2.51 6.60
N GLY A 162 -7.14 -3.64 5.90
CA GLY A 162 -6.71 -3.79 4.51
C GLY A 162 -7.47 -2.92 3.50
N VAL A 163 -8.62 -2.33 3.87
CA VAL A 163 -9.29 -1.30 3.05
C VAL A 163 -8.63 0.07 3.22
N VAL A 164 -7.99 0.32 4.37
CA VAL A 164 -7.48 1.64 4.76
C VAL A 164 -5.96 1.76 4.54
N SER A 165 -5.21 0.65 4.60
CA SER A 165 -3.76 0.63 4.39
C SER A 165 -3.39 0.33 2.92
N ALA A 166 -2.62 1.21 2.28
CA ALA A 166 -2.18 1.07 0.89
C ALA A 166 -1.27 -0.15 0.59
N GLY A 167 -0.86 -0.92 1.61
CA GLY A 167 0.08 -2.05 1.46
C GLY A 167 -0.50 -3.45 1.70
N VAL A 168 -1.71 -3.61 2.26
CA VAL A 168 -2.31 -4.93 2.50
C VAL A 168 -3.71 -4.92 1.90
N SER A 169 -3.95 -5.69 0.85
CA SER A 169 -5.26 -5.76 0.23
C SER A 169 -6.34 -6.21 1.24
N ALA A 170 -7.53 -5.61 1.21
CA ALA A 170 -8.68 -6.09 1.98
C ALA A 170 -8.99 -7.59 1.76
N ALA A 171 -8.53 -8.14 0.62
CA ALA A 171 -8.63 -9.55 0.28
C ALA A 171 -7.78 -10.46 1.17
N THR A 172 -6.71 -9.96 1.81
CA THR A 172 -5.78 -10.79 2.60
C THR A 172 -6.48 -11.48 3.78
N GLY A 173 -7.38 -10.78 4.49
CA GLY A 173 -8.14 -11.38 5.61
C GLY A 173 -9.14 -12.45 5.15
N ILE A 174 -9.75 -12.24 3.99
CA ILE A 174 -10.68 -13.18 3.37
C ILE A 174 -9.94 -14.42 2.86
N ILE A 175 -8.81 -14.22 2.18
CA ILE A 175 -7.96 -15.29 1.67
C ILE A 175 -7.43 -16.14 2.84
N LEU A 176 -6.93 -15.51 3.91
CA LEU A 176 -6.48 -16.24 5.10
C LEU A 176 -7.61 -17.07 5.71
N TYR A 177 -8.82 -16.53 5.81
CA TYR A 177 -9.98 -17.27 6.30
C TYR A 177 -10.32 -18.47 5.43
N ILE A 178 -10.29 -18.31 4.10
CA ILE A 178 -10.56 -19.38 3.12
C ILE A 178 -9.47 -20.46 3.18
N VAL A 179 -8.19 -20.06 3.30
CA VAL A 179 -7.07 -21.00 3.45
C VAL A 179 -7.24 -21.84 4.71
N LEU A 180 -7.59 -21.21 5.84
CA LEU A 180 -7.86 -21.91 7.10
C LEU A 180 -9.10 -22.81 7.01
N TRP A 181 -10.14 -22.38 6.28
CA TRP A 181 -11.31 -23.21 6.04
C TRP A 181 -10.98 -24.50 5.28
N ILE A 182 -10.12 -24.42 4.25
CA ILE A 182 -9.68 -25.57 3.46
C ILE A 182 -8.72 -26.46 4.27
N ALA A 183 -7.82 -25.86 5.05
CA ALA A 183 -6.78 -26.58 5.79
C ALA A 183 -7.31 -27.32 7.03
N MET A 184 -8.38 -26.83 7.67
CA MET A 184 -8.89 -27.39 8.93
C MET A 184 -9.99 -28.45 8.71
N PRO A 185 -9.80 -29.69 9.20
CA PRO A 185 -10.81 -30.74 9.13
C PRO A 185 -12.00 -30.46 10.09
N GLU A 186 -13.19 -30.90 9.69
CA GLU A 186 -14.43 -30.79 10.49
C GLU A 186 -14.38 -31.68 11.72
N ASN A 187 -14.91 -31.18 12.83
CA ASN A 187 -15.19 -31.97 14.01
C ASN A 187 -16.46 -31.45 14.68
N ASP A 188 -17.43 -32.36 14.87
CA ASP A 188 -18.73 -32.08 15.45
C ASP A 188 -18.76 -32.29 16.96
N HIS A 189 -17.72 -32.90 17.54
CA HIS A 189 -17.68 -33.31 18.95
C HIS A 189 -16.54 -32.60 19.71
N LEU A 190 -16.41 -31.29 19.53
CA LEU A 190 -15.44 -30.51 20.29
C LEU A 190 -16.01 -30.16 21.69
N PRO A 191 -15.24 -30.34 22.78
CA PRO A 191 -15.71 -30.02 24.12
C PRO A 191 -15.90 -28.50 24.28
N GLU A 192 -16.99 -28.08 24.92
CA GLU A 192 -17.21 -26.66 25.20
C GLU A 192 -16.13 -26.11 26.13
N THR A 193 -15.55 -24.96 25.75
CA THR A 193 -14.55 -24.29 26.57
C THR A 193 -15.23 -23.44 27.64
N LYS A 194 -14.88 -23.71 28.90
CA LYS A 194 -15.30 -22.88 30.05
C LYS A 194 -14.50 -21.58 30.06
N VAL A 195 -14.90 -20.62 29.25
CA VAL A 195 -14.31 -19.28 29.17
C VAL A 195 -15.38 -18.22 29.42
N ARG A 196 -14.97 -17.06 29.96
CA ARG A 196 -15.85 -15.88 30.05
C ARG A 196 -16.28 -15.49 28.64
N LYS A 197 -17.58 -15.30 28.44
CA LYS A 197 -18.16 -14.89 27.16
C LYS A 197 -18.49 -13.41 27.17
N LEU A 198 -18.17 -12.71 26.08
CA LEU A 198 -18.42 -11.29 25.95
C LEU A 198 -19.85 -11.05 25.44
N PHE A 199 -20.69 -10.45 26.27
CA PHE A 199 -22.06 -10.07 25.93
C PHE A 199 -22.26 -8.56 26.08
N ARG A 200 -23.26 -8.00 25.37
CA ARG A 200 -23.74 -6.65 25.65
C ARG A 200 -24.82 -6.70 26.73
N ASP A 201 -24.71 -5.81 27.70
CA ASP A 201 -25.58 -5.79 28.88
C ASP A 201 -26.81 -4.89 28.66
N PRO A 202 -28.04 -5.43 28.71
CA PRO A 202 -29.26 -4.67 28.47
C PRO A 202 -29.71 -3.81 29.67
N GLU A 203 -29.22 -4.06 30.89
CA GLU A 203 -29.71 -3.40 32.11
C GLU A 203 -29.09 -2.01 32.31
N ASP A 204 -27.76 -1.87 32.20
CA ASP A 204 -27.07 -0.57 32.28
C ASP A 204 -26.72 0.00 30.88
N LYS A 205 -27.66 -0.11 29.93
CA LYS A 205 -27.49 0.41 28.56
C LYS A 205 -27.83 1.89 28.45
N LYS A 206 -26.93 2.66 27.81
CA LYS A 206 -27.21 4.05 27.35
C LYS A 206 -27.46 4.14 25.86
N LEU A 207 -26.62 3.49 25.04
CA LEU A 207 -26.70 3.52 23.58
C LEU A 207 -26.90 2.13 22.95
N ALA A 208 -26.37 1.07 23.58
CA ALA A 208 -26.56 -0.33 23.11
C ALA A 208 -26.04 -1.41 24.08
N GLY A 209 -25.68 -1.06 25.32
CA GLY A 209 -25.15 -2.02 26.30
C GLY A 209 -23.70 -2.47 26.08
N VAL A 210 -23.04 -2.02 25.01
CA VAL A 210 -21.65 -2.41 24.64
C VAL A 210 -20.65 -2.00 25.71
N ALA A 211 -20.68 -0.73 26.15
CA ALA A 211 -19.76 -0.25 27.17
C ALA A 211 -19.97 -0.93 28.54
N SER A 212 -21.23 -1.22 28.91
CA SER A 212 -21.54 -1.96 30.14
C SER A 212 -21.09 -3.42 30.07
N GLY A 213 -21.31 -4.07 28.92
CA GLY A 213 -20.86 -5.44 28.67
C GLY A 213 -19.34 -5.60 28.76
N ILE A 214 -18.59 -4.69 28.12
CA ILE A 214 -17.12 -4.66 28.19
C ILE A 214 -16.66 -4.43 29.63
N ALA A 215 -17.30 -3.49 30.34
CA ALA A 215 -16.97 -3.19 31.73
C ALA A 215 -17.17 -4.39 32.66
N LYS A 216 -18.30 -5.09 32.55
CA LYS A 216 -18.61 -6.32 33.31
C LYS A 216 -17.66 -7.47 32.96
N TYR A 217 -17.30 -7.64 31.69
CA TYR A 217 -16.36 -8.67 31.24
C TYR A 217 -14.94 -8.49 31.82
N PHE A 218 -14.45 -7.25 31.82
CA PHE A 218 -13.11 -6.90 32.31
C PHE A 218 -13.06 -6.54 33.81
N GLY A 219 -14.20 -6.47 34.49
CA GLY A 219 -14.28 -6.10 35.91
C GLY A 219 -13.86 -4.65 36.19
N VAL A 220 -14.07 -3.73 35.25
CA VAL A 220 -13.73 -2.30 35.35
C VAL A 220 -15.00 -1.44 35.39
N ASP A 221 -14.88 -0.21 35.90
CA ASP A 221 -16.01 0.72 36.00
C ASP A 221 -16.56 1.11 34.61
N VAL A 222 -17.88 1.00 34.44
CA VAL A 222 -18.60 1.33 33.19
C VAL A 222 -18.35 2.78 32.76
N ALA A 223 -18.19 3.70 33.70
CA ALA A 223 -17.89 5.10 33.42
C ALA A 223 -16.53 5.28 32.74
N VAL A 224 -15.51 4.50 33.14
CA VAL A 224 -14.17 4.55 32.53
C VAL A 224 -14.23 4.07 31.08
N VAL A 225 -14.94 2.98 30.82
CA VAL A 225 -15.12 2.46 29.46
C VAL A 225 -15.88 3.46 28.58
N ARG A 226 -16.93 4.10 29.12
CA ARG A 226 -17.68 5.16 28.42
C ARG A 226 -16.79 6.38 28.12
N LEU A 227 -15.93 6.79 29.05
CA LEU A 227 -14.99 7.90 28.88
C LEU A 227 -13.95 7.59 27.80
N LEU A 228 -13.43 6.36 27.75
CA LEU A 228 -12.49 5.93 26.69
C LEU A 228 -13.14 5.96 25.31
N PHE A 229 -14.40 5.51 25.19
CA PHE A 229 -15.14 5.65 23.93
C PHE A 229 -15.38 7.12 23.56
N LEU A 230 -15.64 8.00 24.52
CA LEU A 230 -15.79 9.45 24.25
C LEU A 230 -14.47 10.11 23.83
N ILE A 231 -13.37 9.81 24.53
CA ILE A 231 -12.04 10.35 24.22
C ILE A 231 -11.58 9.89 22.83
N SER A 232 -11.81 8.63 22.47
CA SER A 232 -11.45 8.08 21.15
C SER A 232 -12.26 8.67 19.98
N ILE A 233 -13.35 9.41 20.24
CA ILE A 233 -14.00 10.22 19.19
C ILE A 233 -13.11 11.40 18.81
N PHE A 234 -12.45 12.04 19.78
CA PHE A 234 -11.61 13.21 19.56
C PHE A 234 -10.21 12.85 19.04
N LEU A 235 -9.73 11.62 19.26
CA LEU A 235 -8.49 11.07 18.70
C LEU A 235 -8.72 10.41 17.32
N GLY A 236 -9.42 11.10 16.41
CA GLY A 236 -9.58 10.66 15.01
C GLY A 236 -10.83 9.83 14.71
N GLY A 237 -11.86 9.86 15.56
CA GLY A 237 -13.19 9.30 15.25
C GLY A 237 -13.29 7.77 15.27
N PHE A 238 -12.21 7.04 15.54
CA PHE A 238 -12.17 5.57 15.55
C PHE A 238 -13.15 4.97 16.57
N GLY A 239 -13.33 5.63 17.72
CA GLY A 239 -14.22 5.18 18.79
C GLY A 239 -15.67 4.91 18.34
N ILE A 240 -16.19 5.70 17.39
CA ILE A 240 -17.55 5.52 16.87
C ILE A 240 -17.64 4.24 16.04
N PHE A 241 -16.67 4.03 15.15
CA PHE A 241 -16.62 2.83 14.30
C PHE A 241 -16.42 1.57 15.13
N THR A 242 -15.49 1.59 16.10
CA THR A 242 -15.28 0.46 17.02
C THR A 242 -16.55 0.12 17.80
N TYR A 243 -17.27 1.14 18.29
CA TYR A 243 -18.51 0.94 19.03
C TYR A 243 -19.61 0.30 18.17
N ILE A 244 -19.76 0.72 16.90
CA ILE A 244 -20.73 0.14 15.96
C ILE A 244 -20.38 -1.32 15.62
N VAL A 245 -19.10 -1.61 15.37
CA VAL A 245 -18.64 -2.97 15.08
C VAL A 245 -18.92 -3.89 16.27
N LEU A 246 -18.59 -3.45 17.49
CA LEU A 246 -18.88 -4.20 18.71
C LEU A 246 -20.38 -4.37 18.95
N TRP A 247 -21.19 -3.37 18.62
CA TRP A 247 -22.64 -3.46 18.75
C TRP A 247 -23.27 -4.55 17.86
N ILE A 248 -22.76 -4.70 16.64
CA ILE A 248 -23.20 -5.73 15.69
C ILE A 248 -22.65 -7.12 16.09
N ALA A 249 -21.41 -7.18 16.59
CA ALA A 249 -20.74 -8.43 16.92
C ALA A 249 -21.17 -9.04 18.26
N MET A 250 -21.51 -8.22 19.27
CA MET A 250 -21.84 -8.69 20.62
C MET A 250 -23.33 -9.04 20.76
N PRO A 251 -23.67 -10.29 21.15
CA PRO A 251 -25.05 -10.68 21.46
C PRO A 251 -25.53 -10.07 22.80
N GLU A 252 -26.84 -9.87 22.97
CA GLU A 252 -27.43 -9.45 24.26
C GLU A 252 -27.40 -10.62 25.24
N ALA A 253 -27.03 -10.36 26.50
CA ALA A 253 -27.24 -11.31 27.59
C ALA A 253 -28.70 -11.22 28.05
N VAL A 254 -29.55 -12.06 27.48
CA VAL A 254 -30.98 -12.06 27.79
C VAL A 254 -31.21 -12.87 29.06
N THR A 255 -30.63 -14.07 29.14
CA THR A 255 -30.84 -15.01 30.24
C THR A 255 -29.96 -14.72 31.46
N LEU A 256 -30.37 -15.17 32.64
CA LEU A 256 -29.59 -15.03 33.87
C LEU A 256 -28.26 -15.78 33.76
N THR A 257 -28.31 -16.95 33.13
CA THR A 257 -27.13 -17.80 32.87
C THR A 257 -26.09 -17.09 31.99
N GLU A 258 -26.51 -16.39 30.93
CA GLU A 258 -25.61 -15.62 30.05
C GLU A 258 -24.94 -14.45 30.80
N ARG A 259 -25.67 -13.80 31.72
CA ARG A 259 -25.14 -12.71 32.54
C ARG A 259 -24.07 -13.20 33.51
N MET A 260 -24.29 -14.34 34.14
CA MET A 260 -23.29 -14.97 35.01
C MET A 260 -22.04 -15.41 34.22
N GLN A 261 -22.22 -15.94 33.00
CA GLN A 261 -21.11 -16.28 32.10
C GLN A 261 -20.26 -15.06 31.70
N MET A 262 -20.87 -13.86 31.65
CA MET A 262 -20.18 -12.60 31.35
C MET A 262 -19.31 -12.11 32.52
N GLN A 263 -19.83 -12.21 33.75
CA GLN A 263 -19.14 -11.84 34.98
C GLN A 263 -18.08 -12.87 35.39
N GLY A 264 -18.19 -14.09 34.87
CA GLY A 264 -17.30 -15.20 35.16
C GLY A 264 -17.63 -15.93 36.46
N ASP A 265 -18.84 -15.74 36.98
CA ASP A 265 -19.36 -16.45 38.14
C ASP A 265 -19.83 -17.85 37.73
N PRO A 266 -19.59 -18.88 38.58
CA PRO A 266 -20.06 -20.22 38.29
C PRO A 266 -21.59 -20.28 38.30
N VAL A 267 -22.20 -20.90 37.29
CA VAL A 267 -23.66 -21.12 37.20
C VAL A 267 -24.08 -22.18 38.22
N THR A 268 -24.13 -21.78 39.49
CA THR A 268 -24.59 -22.56 40.65
C THR A 268 -25.73 -21.80 41.34
N LEU A 269 -26.50 -22.49 42.17
CA LEU A 269 -27.61 -21.87 42.92
C LEU A 269 -27.11 -20.69 43.79
N ALA A 270 -25.92 -20.82 44.40
CA ALA A 270 -25.28 -19.77 45.19
C ALA A 270 -24.91 -18.53 44.35
N GLY A 271 -24.42 -18.73 43.12
CA GLY A 271 -24.08 -17.64 42.21
C GLY A 271 -25.33 -16.90 41.71
N ILE A 272 -26.41 -17.63 41.45
CA ILE A 272 -27.72 -17.09 41.05
C ILE A 272 -28.28 -16.20 42.17
N GLU A 273 -28.31 -16.70 43.41
CA GLU A 273 -28.80 -15.95 44.57
C GLU A 273 -27.97 -14.70 44.86
N ARG A 274 -26.63 -14.80 44.83
CA ARG A 274 -25.74 -13.65 45.03
C ARG A 274 -25.96 -12.58 43.97
N THR A 275 -26.10 -12.97 42.70
CA THR A 275 -26.37 -12.03 41.61
C THR A 275 -27.74 -11.36 41.75
N LEU A 276 -28.76 -12.09 42.24
CA LEU A 276 -30.07 -11.54 42.58
C LEU A 276 -30.00 -10.56 43.77
N LYS A 277 -29.28 -10.91 44.84
CA LYS A 277 -29.07 -10.05 46.02
C LYS A 277 -28.28 -8.78 45.66
N ASP A 278 -27.23 -8.90 44.84
CA ASP A 278 -26.42 -7.76 44.37
C ASP A 278 -27.22 -6.80 43.48
N ASN A 279 -28.12 -7.33 42.63
CA ASN A 279 -29.02 -6.51 41.79
C ASN A 279 -30.16 -5.86 42.59
N LEU A 280 -30.62 -6.47 43.69
CA LEU A 280 -31.66 -5.91 44.56
C LEU A 280 -31.10 -4.87 45.57
N ASN A 281 -29.81 -4.91 45.89
CA ASN A 281 -29.16 -4.02 46.88
C ASN A 281 -28.88 -2.57 46.42
N MET A 282 -29.51 -2.07 45.34
CA MET A 282 -29.42 -0.65 44.96
C MET A 282 -30.72 0.15 45.11
N ARG A 283 -31.78 -0.43 45.67
CA ARG A 283 -32.99 0.32 46.04
C ARG A 283 -33.53 -0.17 47.38
N ASP A 284 -33.48 0.70 48.38
CA ASP A 284 -34.28 0.53 49.58
C ASP A 284 -35.77 0.56 49.21
N SER A 285 -36.59 -0.09 50.02
CA SER A 285 -38.05 -0.28 49.94
C SER A 285 -38.90 0.97 49.65
N ASN A 286 -38.31 2.17 49.68
CA ASN A 286 -38.95 3.45 49.41
C ASN A 286 -38.42 4.21 48.17
N GLY A 287 -37.51 3.64 47.37
CA GLY A 287 -37.10 4.22 46.08
C GLY A 287 -36.26 5.51 46.15
N GLU A 288 -35.70 5.87 47.30
CA GLU A 288 -34.77 6.99 47.48
C GLU A 288 -33.30 6.53 47.46
N GLU A 289 -32.42 7.31 46.81
CA GLU A 289 -30.96 7.04 46.75
C GLU A 289 -30.27 7.19 48.12
N SER A 290 -29.40 6.25 48.47
CA SER A 290 -28.53 6.29 49.66
C SER A 290 -27.72 7.59 49.75
N GLN A 291 -27.56 8.14 50.95
CA GLN A 291 -26.85 9.40 51.22
C GLN A 291 -25.39 9.39 50.73
N LEU A 292 -24.78 8.21 50.63
CA LEU A 292 -23.42 8.03 50.09
C LEU A 292 -23.39 8.20 48.55
N ALA A 293 -24.41 7.71 47.85
CA ALA A 293 -24.55 7.83 46.40
C ALA A 293 -24.80 9.28 45.97
N LYS A 294 -25.58 10.05 46.76
CA LYS A 294 -25.81 11.49 46.53
C LYS A 294 -24.51 12.31 46.59
N ILE A 295 -23.52 11.90 47.39
CA ILE A 295 -22.22 12.58 47.54
C ILE A 295 -21.22 12.14 46.48
N ILE A 296 -21.13 10.84 46.19
CA ILE A 296 -20.18 10.28 45.20
C ILE A 296 -20.57 10.66 43.76
N LEU A 297 -21.87 10.76 43.46
CA LEU A 297 -22.36 11.12 42.11
C LEU A 297 -22.45 12.64 41.86
N LEU A 298 -22.16 13.48 42.86
CA LEU A 298 -22.20 14.94 42.75
C LEU A 298 -21.24 15.50 41.68
N PRO A 299 -19.96 15.06 41.56
CA PRO A 299 -19.05 15.54 40.52
C PRO A 299 -19.54 15.15 39.12
N ILE A 300 -20.13 13.95 39.00
CA ILE A 300 -20.68 13.43 37.73
C ILE A 300 -21.93 14.21 37.31
N ARG A 301 -22.79 14.58 38.27
CA ARG A 301 -23.96 15.43 37.99
C ARG A 301 -23.56 16.83 37.52
N LEU A 302 -22.52 17.42 38.12
CA LEU A 302 -21.98 18.71 37.68
C LEU A 302 -21.40 18.64 36.27
N VAL A 303 -20.63 17.59 35.94
CA VAL A 303 -20.11 17.37 34.59
C VAL A 303 -21.23 17.10 33.59
N ALA A 304 -22.23 16.28 33.93
CA ALA A 304 -23.38 16.01 33.07
C ALA A 304 -24.23 17.28 32.83
N GLN A 305 -24.37 18.15 33.83
CA GLN A 305 -25.07 19.42 33.70
C GLN A 305 -24.29 20.38 32.78
N VAL A 306 -22.97 20.48 32.93
CA VAL A 306 -22.10 21.28 32.04
C VAL A 306 -22.11 20.73 30.61
N VAL A 307 -22.01 19.42 30.41
CA VAL A 307 -22.08 18.76 29.09
C VAL A 307 -23.45 18.93 28.45
N SER A 308 -24.55 18.83 29.22
CA SER A 308 -25.90 19.05 28.70
C SER A 308 -26.20 20.52 28.38
N TRP A 309 -25.52 21.45 29.06
CA TRP A 309 -25.54 22.87 28.76
C TRP A 309 -24.70 23.17 27.51
N LEU A 310 -23.49 22.62 27.40
CA LEU A 310 -22.64 22.72 26.21
C LEU A 310 -23.35 22.14 24.98
N GLY A 311 -23.99 20.98 25.11
CA GLY A 311 -24.74 20.33 24.03
C GLY A 311 -25.97 21.13 23.58
N ARG A 312 -26.63 21.86 24.49
CA ARG A 312 -27.74 22.76 24.14
C ARG A 312 -27.27 24.09 23.53
N ALA A 313 -26.10 24.59 23.95
CA ALA A 313 -25.52 25.82 23.42
C ALA A 313 -24.81 25.60 22.06
N LEU A 314 -24.03 24.53 21.92
CA LEU A 314 -23.26 24.19 20.73
C LEU A 314 -24.03 23.31 19.74
N GLY A 315 -25.08 22.58 20.18
CA GLY A 315 -25.88 21.73 19.31
C GLY A 315 -26.45 22.45 18.08
N PRO A 316 -27.09 23.63 18.22
CA PRO A 316 -27.57 24.42 17.09
C PRO A 316 -26.44 24.86 16.16
N VAL A 317 -25.29 25.25 16.74
CA VAL A 317 -24.10 25.69 15.99
C VAL A 317 -23.50 24.52 15.20
N LEU A 318 -23.37 23.35 15.81
CA LEU A 318 -22.85 22.15 15.17
C LEU A 318 -23.82 21.63 14.09
N ALA A 319 -25.13 21.63 14.35
CA ALA A 319 -26.13 21.25 13.35
C ALA A 319 -26.15 22.23 12.15
N PHE A 320 -25.92 23.51 12.42
CA PHE A 320 -25.70 24.52 11.38
C PHE A 320 -24.42 24.25 10.58
N LEU A 321 -23.29 23.98 11.25
CA LEU A 321 -22.02 23.64 10.59
C LEU A 321 -22.13 22.37 9.75
N VAL A 322 -22.72 21.29 10.27
CA VAL A 322 -22.96 20.05 9.50
C VAL A 322 -23.87 20.31 8.30
N THR A 323 -24.87 21.18 8.44
CA THR A 323 -25.72 21.58 7.32
C THR A 323 -24.94 22.38 6.28
N LEU A 324 -24.05 23.28 6.71
CA LEU A 324 -23.19 24.09 5.85
C LEU A 324 -22.20 23.20 5.09
N VAL A 325 -21.51 22.30 5.79
CA VAL A 325 -20.58 21.31 5.21
C VAL A 325 -21.31 20.41 4.21
N ARG A 326 -22.52 19.94 4.55
CA ARG A 326 -23.33 19.16 3.60
C ARG A 326 -23.64 19.99 2.36
N ILE A 327 -24.16 21.20 2.49
CA ILE A 327 -24.49 22.05 1.32
C ILE A 327 -23.24 22.31 0.47
N ALA A 328 -22.11 22.64 1.09
CA ALA A 328 -20.84 22.86 0.41
C ALA A 328 -20.38 21.61 -0.35
N ALA A 329 -20.39 20.43 0.29
CA ALA A 329 -20.04 19.17 -0.35
C ALA A 329 -20.95 18.84 -1.55
N GLY A 330 -22.25 19.10 -1.43
CA GLY A 330 -23.21 18.90 -2.52
C GLY A 330 -22.96 19.82 -3.71
N VAL A 331 -22.68 21.10 -3.45
CA VAL A 331 -22.34 22.09 -4.49
C VAL A 331 -21.01 21.74 -5.18
N ILE A 332 -19.97 21.39 -4.41
CA ILE A 332 -18.68 20.99 -4.96
C ILE A 332 -18.83 19.77 -5.87
N LEU A 333 -19.54 18.73 -5.41
CA LEU A 333 -19.80 17.53 -6.21
C LEU A 333 -20.50 17.88 -7.53
N LEU A 334 -21.48 18.80 -7.52
CA LEU A 334 -22.15 19.23 -8.74
C LEU A 334 -21.23 19.99 -9.69
N ILE A 335 -20.43 20.93 -9.19
CA ILE A 335 -19.48 21.68 -10.02
C ILE A 335 -18.49 20.73 -10.67
N VAL A 336 -17.93 19.80 -9.90
CA VAL A 336 -17.00 18.77 -10.39
C VAL A 336 -17.68 17.87 -11.42
N SER A 337 -18.87 17.34 -11.14
CA SER A 337 -19.59 16.46 -12.09
C SER A 337 -19.96 17.19 -13.38
N ILE A 338 -20.36 18.46 -13.33
CA ILE A 338 -20.65 19.26 -14.52
C ILE A 338 -19.36 19.50 -15.32
N GLY A 339 -18.26 19.88 -14.68
CA GLY A 339 -16.97 20.08 -15.34
C GLY A 339 -16.48 18.81 -16.03
N LEU A 340 -16.54 17.66 -15.34
CA LEU A 340 -16.19 16.36 -15.91
C LEU A 340 -17.12 15.96 -17.06
N THR A 341 -18.41 16.28 -16.97
CA THR A 341 -19.35 16.03 -18.07
C THR A 341 -18.96 16.84 -19.31
N VAL A 342 -18.68 18.14 -19.15
CA VAL A 342 -18.26 19.01 -20.26
C VAL A 342 -16.96 18.48 -20.87
N ALA A 343 -15.96 18.15 -20.05
CA ALA A 343 -14.70 17.58 -20.52
C ALA A 343 -14.93 16.29 -21.33
N LEU A 344 -15.73 15.36 -20.81
CA LEU A 344 -16.01 14.08 -21.47
C LEU A 344 -16.72 14.24 -22.82
N PHE A 345 -17.68 15.17 -22.92
CA PHE A 345 -18.34 15.49 -24.19
C PHE A 345 -17.40 16.17 -25.18
N SER A 346 -16.56 17.11 -24.73
CA SER A 346 -15.56 17.76 -25.56
C SER A 346 -14.58 16.74 -26.15
N THR A 347 -14.04 15.85 -25.31
CA THR A 347 -13.15 14.77 -25.76
C THR A 347 -13.85 13.86 -26.78
N LEU A 348 -15.10 13.44 -26.54
CA LEU A 348 -15.84 12.61 -27.49
C LEU A 348 -16.01 13.32 -28.84
N PHE A 349 -16.40 14.59 -28.86
CA PHE A 349 -16.63 15.33 -30.10
C PHE A 349 -15.36 15.54 -30.91
N VAL A 350 -14.23 15.82 -30.26
CA VAL A 350 -12.92 15.85 -30.92
C VAL A 350 -12.55 14.48 -31.46
N SER A 351 -12.72 13.43 -30.66
CA SER A 351 -12.39 12.05 -31.06
C SER A 351 -13.21 11.56 -32.26
N LEU A 352 -14.44 12.08 -32.43
CA LEU A 352 -15.30 11.77 -33.57
C LEU A 352 -15.05 12.67 -34.79
N GLY A 353 -14.14 13.65 -34.68
CA GLY A 353 -13.88 14.62 -35.73
C GLY A 353 -15.04 15.57 -36.00
N LEU A 354 -15.89 15.83 -34.99
CA LEU A 354 -17.03 16.76 -35.10
C LEU A 354 -16.64 18.22 -34.85
N VAL A 355 -15.41 18.45 -34.38
CA VAL A 355 -14.87 19.78 -34.07
C VAL A 355 -13.58 19.96 -34.86
N ASP A 356 -13.58 20.94 -35.78
CA ASP A 356 -12.46 21.25 -36.69
C ASP A 356 -11.29 21.98 -36.01
N GLN A 357 -11.45 22.39 -34.75
CA GLN A 357 -10.46 23.14 -33.97
C GLN A 357 -9.81 22.22 -32.91
N SER A 358 -9.30 21.05 -33.31
CA SER A 358 -8.70 20.06 -32.40
C SER A 358 -7.35 20.50 -31.81
N GLU A 359 -6.73 21.54 -32.36
CA GLU A 359 -5.42 22.07 -31.93
C GLU A 359 -5.42 22.59 -30.48
N TYR A 360 -6.59 22.89 -29.90
CA TYR A 360 -6.70 23.37 -28.52
C TYR A 360 -6.97 22.26 -27.49
N MET A 361 -7.10 21.00 -27.92
CA MET A 361 -7.30 19.85 -27.03
C MET A 361 -6.15 18.87 -27.20
N VAL A 362 -5.06 19.16 -26.48
CA VAL A 362 -3.91 18.27 -26.37
C VAL A 362 -4.16 17.26 -25.25
N LEU A 363 -3.82 15.99 -25.47
CA LEU A 363 -3.98 14.92 -24.49
C LEU A 363 -2.60 14.33 -24.17
N GLY A 364 -1.92 14.89 -23.17
CA GLY A 364 -0.47 14.71 -23.03
C GLY A 364 0.22 15.54 -24.10
N ASP A 365 1.15 14.93 -24.83
CA ASP A 365 1.94 15.64 -25.84
C ASP A 365 1.34 15.53 -27.25
N PHE A 366 0.55 14.48 -27.52
CA PHE A 366 -0.08 14.30 -28.83
C PHE A 366 -1.41 15.07 -28.97
N PRO A 367 -1.71 15.61 -30.16
CA PRO A 367 -3.06 16.06 -30.49
C PRO A 367 -4.05 14.90 -30.32
N ALA A 368 -5.15 15.13 -29.58
CA ALA A 368 -6.14 14.09 -29.30
C ALA A 368 -6.71 13.45 -30.59
N SER A 369 -6.72 14.20 -31.70
CA SER A 369 -7.14 13.73 -33.03
C SER A 369 -6.22 12.66 -33.62
N VAL A 370 -4.91 12.72 -33.40
CA VAL A 370 -3.93 11.74 -33.91
C VAL A 370 -3.98 10.45 -33.09
N LEU A 371 -4.09 10.58 -31.76
CA LEU A 371 -4.15 9.45 -30.82
C LEU A 371 -5.46 8.67 -30.96
N LEU A 372 -6.60 9.38 -31.03
CA LEU A 372 -7.93 8.77 -31.05
C LEU A 372 -8.50 8.57 -32.46
N GLY A 373 -7.93 9.21 -33.49
CA GLY A 373 -8.39 9.08 -34.88
C GLY A 373 -8.29 7.66 -35.43
N GLY A 374 -7.33 6.88 -34.93
CA GLY A 374 -7.19 5.46 -35.28
C GLY A 374 -8.15 4.52 -34.51
N PHE A 375 -8.75 4.98 -33.42
CA PHE A 375 -9.52 4.13 -32.52
C PHE A 375 -10.92 3.81 -33.08
N PRO A 376 -11.43 2.57 -32.92
CA PRO A 376 -12.76 2.23 -33.40
C PRO A 376 -13.84 3.13 -32.78
N ARG A 377 -14.70 3.75 -33.61
CA ARG A 377 -15.77 4.65 -33.16
C ARG A 377 -16.69 4.01 -32.11
N LEU A 378 -16.96 2.72 -32.26
CA LEU A 378 -17.77 1.96 -31.31
C LEU A 378 -17.10 1.88 -29.92
N GLY A 379 -15.76 1.80 -29.90
CA GLY A 379 -14.98 1.87 -28.67
C GLY A 379 -15.01 3.27 -28.04
N LEU A 380 -14.98 4.34 -28.84
CA LEU A 380 -15.12 5.72 -28.33
C LEU A 380 -16.48 5.93 -27.65
N VAL A 381 -17.57 5.47 -28.28
CA VAL A 381 -18.92 5.56 -27.70
C VAL A 381 -19.02 4.71 -26.44
N ALA A 382 -18.43 3.51 -26.43
CA ALA A 382 -18.38 2.66 -25.25
C ALA A 382 -17.62 3.34 -24.10
N GLY A 383 -16.42 3.88 -24.36
CA GLY A 383 -15.63 4.63 -23.38
C GLY A 383 -16.36 5.86 -22.83
N PHE A 384 -17.10 6.57 -23.69
CA PHE A 384 -17.96 7.67 -23.25
C PHE A 384 -19.00 7.22 -22.22
N PHE A 385 -19.72 6.11 -22.43
CA PHE A 385 -20.68 5.62 -21.44
C PHE A 385 -20.01 5.08 -20.17
N VAL A 386 -18.83 4.48 -20.29
CA VAL A 386 -18.02 4.04 -19.13
C VAL A 386 -17.65 5.22 -18.23
N GLY A 387 -17.30 6.38 -18.80
CA GLY A 387 -17.02 7.61 -18.05
C GLY A 387 -18.27 8.35 -17.59
N LEU A 388 -19.29 8.47 -18.44
CA LEU A 388 -20.48 9.30 -18.18
C LEU A 388 -21.31 8.75 -17.02
N ILE A 389 -21.51 7.43 -16.94
CA ILE A 389 -22.42 6.83 -15.95
C ILE A 389 -21.95 7.09 -14.50
N PRO A 390 -20.68 6.87 -14.13
CA PRO A 390 -20.14 7.29 -12.83
C PRO A 390 -20.31 8.79 -12.56
N ILE A 391 -20.05 9.65 -13.56
CA ILE A 391 -20.21 11.11 -13.41
C ILE A 391 -21.68 11.48 -13.13
N LEU A 392 -22.64 10.83 -13.81
CA LEU A 392 -24.07 11.02 -13.55
C LEU A 392 -24.46 10.54 -12.14
N LEU A 393 -23.86 9.45 -11.64
CA LEU A 393 -24.08 9.00 -10.26
C LEU A 393 -23.56 10.02 -9.24
N LEU A 394 -22.38 10.60 -9.48
CA LEU A 394 -21.84 11.70 -8.66
C LEU A 394 -22.73 12.94 -8.69
N MET A 395 -23.26 13.29 -9.87
CA MET A 395 -24.20 14.40 -10.01
C MET A 395 -25.47 14.15 -9.19
N VAL A 396 -26.06 12.96 -9.31
CA VAL A 396 -27.26 12.56 -8.55
C VAL A 396 -26.99 12.50 -7.05
N LEU A 397 -25.81 12.07 -6.63
CA LEU A 397 -25.37 12.10 -5.23
C LEU A 397 -25.28 13.55 -4.72
N GLY A 398 -24.67 14.46 -5.49
CA GLY A 398 -24.60 15.89 -5.18
C GLY A 398 -26.00 16.51 -5.00
N VAL A 399 -26.93 16.26 -5.93
CA VAL A 399 -28.33 16.71 -5.80
C VAL A 399 -29.01 16.11 -4.57
N SER A 400 -28.83 14.80 -4.33
CA SER A 400 -29.45 14.10 -3.20
C SER A 400 -28.99 14.67 -1.86
N LEU A 401 -27.72 15.11 -1.79
CA LEU A 401 -27.09 15.68 -0.61
C LEU A 401 -27.57 17.12 -0.31
N LEU A 402 -27.93 17.88 -1.36
CA LEU A 402 -28.59 19.20 -1.23
C LEU A 402 -30.04 19.09 -0.77
N ILE A 403 -30.81 18.18 -1.37
CA ILE A 403 -32.26 18.07 -1.14
C ILE A 403 -32.59 17.18 0.08
N LYS A 404 -31.59 16.53 0.70
CA LYS A 404 -31.76 15.57 1.81
C LYS A 404 -32.70 14.40 1.48
N ARG A 405 -32.80 14.03 0.21
CA ARG A 405 -33.66 12.95 -0.27
C ARG A 405 -32.97 12.21 -1.39
N THR A 406 -33.00 10.89 -1.35
CA THR A 406 -32.56 10.05 -2.46
C THR A 406 -33.66 9.98 -3.51
N PHE A 407 -33.32 10.37 -4.74
CA PHE A 407 -34.26 10.33 -5.88
C PHE A 407 -34.13 9.05 -6.71
N MET A 408 -33.04 8.30 -6.53
CA MET A 408 -32.78 7.08 -7.29
C MET A 408 -33.65 5.93 -6.82
N ARG A 409 -34.58 5.52 -7.68
CA ARG A 409 -35.22 4.21 -7.55
C ARG A 409 -34.17 3.12 -7.82
N PRO A 410 -34.16 2.01 -7.05
CA PRO A 410 -33.19 0.94 -7.27
C PRO A 410 -33.13 0.45 -8.72
N ILE A 411 -34.27 0.42 -9.41
CA ILE A 411 -34.34 -0.01 -10.81
C ILE A 411 -33.50 0.87 -11.76
N VAL A 412 -33.47 2.19 -11.54
CA VAL A 412 -32.68 3.11 -12.36
C VAL A 412 -31.19 2.88 -12.10
N GLY A 413 -30.80 2.66 -10.85
CA GLY A 413 -29.43 2.30 -10.48
C GLY A 413 -28.96 1.01 -11.16
N TRP A 414 -29.76 -0.05 -11.09
CA TRP A 414 -29.46 -1.33 -11.76
C TRP A 414 -29.45 -1.21 -13.29
N SER A 415 -30.32 -0.41 -13.89
CA SER A 415 -30.28 -0.15 -15.33
C SER A 415 -29.03 0.61 -15.76
N MET A 416 -28.63 1.66 -15.03
CA MET A 416 -27.37 2.39 -15.29
C MET A 416 -26.16 1.47 -15.13
N PHE A 417 -26.14 0.62 -14.09
CA PHE A 417 -25.08 -0.36 -13.88
C PHE A 417 -25.01 -1.40 -15.02
N GLY A 418 -26.16 -1.89 -15.49
CA GLY A 418 -26.23 -2.80 -16.63
C GLY A 418 -25.68 -2.20 -17.92
N VAL A 419 -26.07 -0.96 -18.25
CA VAL A 419 -25.54 -0.23 -19.42
C VAL A 419 -24.03 0.01 -19.27
N TRP A 420 -23.58 0.38 -18.07
CA TRP A 420 -22.16 0.59 -17.79
C TRP A 420 -21.34 -0.68 -18.00
N LEU A 421 -21.83 -1.85 -17.56
CA LEU A 421 -21.17 -3.13 -17.80
C LEU A 421 -21.09 -3.47 -19.30
N VAL A 422 -22.19 -3.28 -20.05
CA VAL A 422 -22.19 -3.52 -21.50
C VAL A 422 -21.18 -2.60 -22.19
N ALA A 423 -21.16 -1.32 -21.83
CA ALA A 423 -20.19 -0.36 -22.34
C ALA A 423 -18.76 -0.76 -21.98
N LEU A 424 -18.51 -1.18 -20.75
CA LEU A 424 -17.20 -1.62 -20.29
C LEU A 424 -16.69 -2.84 -21.06
N PHE A 425 -17.50 -3.90 -21.20
CA PHE A 425 -17.11 -5.09 -21.98
C PHE A 425 -16.87 -4.76 -23.44
N THR A 426 -17.71 -3.90 -24.02
CA THR A 426 -17.55 -3.43 -25.40
C THR A 426 -16.24 -2.66 -25.57
N MET A 427 -15.92 -1.75 -24.65
CA MET A 427 -14.66 -1.00 -24.64
C MET A 427 -13.46 -1.94 -24.56
N ILE A 428 -13.45 -2.89 -23.61
CA ILE A 428 -12.39 -3.89 -23.46
C ILE A 428 -12.20 -4.70 -24.75
N ALA A 429 -13.29 -5.17 -25.36
CA ALA A 429 -13.23 -5.91 -26.62
C ALA A 429 -12.63 -5.06 -27.76
N THR A 430 -13.03 -3.79 -27.88
CA THR A 430 -12.48 -2.88 -28.90
C THR A 430 -11.01 -2.58 -28.68
N ILE A 431 -10.56 -2.41 -27.43
CA ILE A 431 -9.14 -2.23 -27.09
C ILE A 431 -8.35 -3.48 -27.47
N ALA A 432 -8.84 -4.67 -27.10
CA ALA A 432 -8.18 -5.93 -27.43
C ALA A 432 -8.04 -6.11 -28.96
N LEU A 433 -9.08 -5.80 -29.72
CA LEU A 433 -9.02 -5.85 -31.19
C LEU A 433 -8.07 -4.79 -31.76
N TYR A 434 -8.09 -3.58 -31.21
CA TYR A 434 -7.22 -2.48 -31.63
C TYR A 434 -5.75 -2.77 -31.37
N SER A 435 -5.41 -3.49 -30.29
CA SER A 435 -4.03 -3.91 -29.98
C SER A 435 -3.36 -4.71 -31.11
N SER A 436 -4.15 -5.41 -31.92
CA SER A 436 -3.62 -6.15 -33.06
C SER A 436 -2.97 -5.26 -34.14
N ASN A 437 -3.27 -3.96 -34.14
CA ASN A 437 -2.65 -2.95 -35.01
C ASN A 437 -1.21 -2.61 -34.61
N PHE A 438 -0.74 -3.09 -33.46
CA PHE A 438 0.60 -2.81 -32.93
C PHE A 438 1.53 -4.04 -32.95
N ARG A 439 1.13 -5.12 -33.65
CA ARG A 439 1.77 -6.44 -33.55
C ARG A 439 3.13 -6.56 -34.26
N ARG A 440 3.35 -5.81 -35.34
CA ARG A 440 4.56 -5.88 -36.18
C ARG A 440 5.13 -4.47 -36.35
N SER A 441 6.45 -4.34 -36.37
CA SER A 441 7.14 -3.12 -36.78
C SER A 441 7.47 -3.13 -38.27
N GLY A 442 7.68 -1.94 -38.82
CA GLY A 442 8.16 -1.74 -40.18
C GLY A 442 8.98 -0.46 -40.25
N GLU A 443 10.11 -0.53 -40.95
CA GLU A 443 11.07 0.56 -41.09
C GLU A 443 11.11 1.05 -42.54
N VAL A 444 11.20 2.36 -42.73
CA VAL A 444 11.41 3.02 -44.02
C VAL A 444 12.56 4.00 -43.89
N ILE A 445 13.63 3.75 -44.63
CA ILE A 445 14.79 4.62 -44.71
C ILE A 445 14.68 5.51 -45.95
N THR A 446 14.71 6.83 -45.75
CA THR A 446 14.76 7.82 -46.84
C THR A 446 16.07 8.60 -46.75
N SER A 447 16.79 8.76 -47.86
CA SER A 447 18.03 9.55 -47.91
C SER A 447 17.81 10.87 -48.63
N LYS A 448 18.24 11.98 -48.02
CA LYS A 448 18.33 13.31 -48.65
C LYS A 448 19.79 13.75 -48.67
N SER A 449 20.30 14.12 -49.84
CA SER A 449 21.66 14.63 -50.00
C SER A 449 21.66 16.14 -50.17
N PHE A 450 22.60 16.82 -49.51
CA PHE A 450 22.77 18.27 -49.50
C PHE A 450 24.18 18.64 -49.98
N PRO A 451 24.30 19.41 -51.09
CA PRO A 451 25.58 19.77 -51.64
C PRO A 451 26.27 20.84 -50.78
N VAL A 452 27.27 20.43 -50.00
CA VAL A 452 28.01 21.34 -49.11
C VAL A 452 29.46 21.54 -49.52
N GLY A 453 29.90 20.98 -50.65
CA GLY A 453 31.30 21.01 -51.10
C GLY A 453 31.93 22.41 -51.10
N ASN A 454 31.19 23.43 -51.55
CA ASN A 454 31.66 24.82 -51.66
C ASN A 454 31.63 25.62 -50.35
N ILE A 455 31.05 25.09 -49.28
CA ILE A 455 30.91 25.77 -47.99
C ILE A 455 32.20 25.56 -47.20
N THR A 456 32.84 26.61 -46.67
CA THR A 456 34.09 26.47 -45.91
C THR A 456 33.86 25.88 -44.52
N THR A 457 32.85 26.37 -43.80
CA THR A 457 32.43 25.92 -42.48
C THR A 457 30.92 25.72 -42.49
N LEU A 458 30.47 24.49 -42.22
CA LEU A 458 29.05 24.15 -42.20
C LEU A 458 28.49 24.43 -40.81
N THR A 459 27.41 25.17 -40.72
CA THR A 459 26.67 25.39 -39.47
C THR A 459 25.51 24.40 -39.41
N LEU A 460 25.41 23.63 -38.33
CA LEU A 460 24.27 22.77 -38.03
C LEU A 460 23.37 23.51 -37.04
N ASP A 461 22.12 23.69 -37.45
CA ASP A 461 21.13 24.49 -36.73
C ASP A 461 19.85 23.69 -36.48
N ALA A 462 19.13 24.00 -35.40
CA ALA A 462 17.82 23.42 -35.12
C ALA A 462 16.75 24.51 -35.02
N TYR A 463 15.54 24.19 -35.46
CA TYR A 463 14.37 25.06 -35.38
C TYR A 463 13.37 24.47 -34.41
N ASP A 464 13.02 25.26 -33.40
CA ASP A 464 11.96 24.98 -32.45
C ASP A 464 10.59 25.10 -33.15
N THR A 465 9.92 23.97 -33.34
CA THR A 465 8.59 23.94 -33.95
C THR A 465 7.48 24.31 -32.98
N GLY A 466 7.76 24.34 -31.66
CA GLY A 466 6.79 24.48 -30.59
C GLY A 466 5.98 23.21 -30.31
N LEU A 467 6.43 22.06 -30.79
CA LEU A 467 5.79 20.76 -30.61
C LEU A 467 6.58 19.93 -29.59
N ASN A 468 5.95 19.57 -28.47
CA ASN A 468 6.60 18.90 -27.34
C ASN A 468 6.39 17.37 -27.32
N TYR A 469 6.15 16.72 -28.46
CA TYR A 469 5.67 15.32 -28.49
C TYR A 469 6.63 14.27 -29.08
N ASP A 470 7.81 14.68 -29.55
CA ASP A 470 8.95 13.78 -29.78
C ASP A 470 10.25 14.55 -30.09
N ASN A 471 11.23 14.44 -29.19
CA ASN A 471 12.59 14.92 -29.28
C ASN A 471 13.37 14.09 -30.30
N ILE A 472 13.73 14.71 -31.42
CA ILE A 472 14.50 14.03 -32.46
C ILE A 472 15.97 13.97 -32.09
N TYR A 473 16.50 12.75 -32.17
CA TYR A 473 17.93 12.52 -32.09
C TYR A 473 18.63 12.41 -33.43
N ILE A 474 19.83 12.98 -33.48
CA ILE A 474 20.70 12.95 -34.64
C ILE A 474 21.99 12.21 -34.28
N ASP A 475 22.14 11.01 -34.82
CA ASP A 475 23.40 10.29 -34.80
C ASP A 475 24.33 10.82 -35.88
N VAL A 476 25.62 10.91 -35.58
CA VAL A 476 26.62 11.43 -36.53
C VAL A 476 27.48 10.27 -37.06
N GLN A 477 27.69 10.26 -38.37
CA GLN A 477 28.58 9.29 -39.02
C GLN A 477 29.50 9.96 -40.04
N GLU A 478 30.73 9.47 -40.12
CA GLU A 478 31.68 9.91 -41.13
C GLU A 478 31.33 9.33 -42.53
N SER A 479 31.43 10.16 -43.57
CA SER A 479 31.19 9.79 -44.96
C SER A 479 32.34 10.18 -45.88
N ASN A 480 32.53 9.39 -46.94
CA ASN A 480 33.49 9.66 -48.01
C ASN A 480 32.93 10.61 -49.09
N SER A 481 31.63 10.90 -49.06
CA SER A 481 31.00 11.86 -49.97
C SER A 481 31.48 13.29 -49.67
N GLN A 482 31.47 14.17 -50.67
CA GLN A 482 31.68 15.61 -50.46
C GLN A 482 30.39 16.33 -50.02
N ASP A 483 29.25 15.65 -50.16
CA ASP A 483 27.93 16.12 -49.78
C ASP A 483 27.54 15.56 -48.39
N VAL A 484 26.64 16.26 -47.72
CA VAL A 484 26.05 15.79 -46.46
C VAL A 484 24.83 14.95 -46.79
N GLU A 485 24.78 13.72 -46.30
CA GLU A 485 23.63 12.84 -46.46
C GLU A 485 22.86 12.76 -45.14
N VAL A 486 21.57 13.05 -45.16
CA VAL A 486 20.67 12.86 -44.02
C VAL A 486 19.83 11.62 -44.28
N LEU A 487 20.07 10.56 -43.50
CA LEU A 487 19.25 9.37 -43.52
C LEU A 487 18.13 9.53 -42.49
N GLN A 488 16.90 9.48 -42.97
CA GLN A 488 15.69 9.50 -42.16
C GLN A 488 15.20 8.07 -42.01
N ARG A 489 15.32 7.50 -40.81
CA ARG A 489 14.80 6.18 -40.46
C ARG A 489 13.47 6.37 -39.74
N ALA A 490 12.38 6.18 -40.47
CA ALA A 490 11.04 6.18 -39.90
C ALA A 490 10.62 4.75 -39.55
N GLU A 491 10.24 4.50 -38.29
CA GLU A 491 9.64 3.25 -37.83
C GLU A 491 8.16 3.50 -37.49
N ALA A 492 7.32 2.47 -37.64
CA ALA A 492 5.98 2.44 -37.09
C ALA A 492 5.53 1.00 -36.84
N LYS A 493 4.41 0.83 -36.13
CA LYS A 493 3.73 -0.47 -35.96
C LYS A 493 2.55 -0.66 -36.92
N GLY A 494 2.16 -1.92 -37.11
CA GLY A 494 1.05 -2.34 -37.96
C GLY A 494 0.62 -3.78 -37.68
N ARG A 495 -0.47 -4.24 -38.31
CA ARG A 495 -0.88 -5.66 -38.23
C ARG A 495 0.04 -6.54 -39.07
N THR A 496 0.59 -5.97 -40.13
CA THR A 496 1.55 -6.56 -41.07
C THR A 496 2.73 -5.62 -41.26
N GLU A 497 3.87 -6.14 -41.70
CA GLU A 497 5.07 -5.34 -41.97
C GLU A 497 4.83 -4.29 -43.07
N GLU A 498 4.09 -4.63 -44.13
CA GLU A 498 3.76 -3.67 -45.20
C GLU A 498 2.86 -2.54 -44.72
N GLU A 499 1.86 -2.83 -43.89
CA GLU A 499 1.03 -1.80 -43.24
C GLU A 499 1.86 -0.93 -42.29
N ALA A 500 2.77 -1.54 -41.52
CA ALA A 500 3.68 -0.82 -40.64
C ALA A 500 4.59 0.15 -41.43
N LYS A 501 5.15 -0.28 -42.58
CA LYS A 501 5.90 0.60 -43.49
C LYS A 501 5.05 1.73 -44.06
N GLN A 502 3.77 1.49 -44.35
CA GLN A 502 2.86 2.56 -44.79
C GLN A 502 2.61 3.59 -43.68
N ASN A 503 2.42 3.13 -42.44
CA ASN A 503 2.26 4.01 -41.28
C ASN A 503 3.54 4.83 -41.02
N ALA A 504 4.73 4.24 -41.18
CA ALA A 504 6.00 4.95 -41.05
C ALA A 504 6.15 6.08 -42.09
N ARG A 505 5.63 5.89 -43.31
CA ARG A 505 5.60 6.93 -44.36
C ARG A 505 4.66 8.09 -44.06
N MET A 506 3.84 8.01 -43.01
CA MET A 506 2.97 9.10 -42.57
C MET A 506 3.71 10.14 -41.73
N ILE A 507 4.98 9.88 -41.37
CA ILE A 507 5.89 10.88 -40.81
C ILE A 507 6.37 11.83 -41.91
N THR A 508 6.42 13.11 -41.59
CA THR A 508 7.01 14.17 -42.42
C THR A 508 8.07 14.89 -41.61
N TYR A 509 9.27 15.03 -42.18
CA TYR A 509 10.37 15.74 -41.55
C TYR A 509 11.11 16.64 -42.53
N ARG A 510 11.27 17.91 -42.14
CA ARG A 510 11.85 18.96 -42.96
C ARG A 510 13.30 19.18 -42.59
N THR A 511 14.12 19.32 -43.63
CA THR A 511 15.54 19.70 -43.54
C THR A 511 15.81 20.70 -44.64
N VAL A 512 16.42 21.84 -44.29
CA VAL A 512 16.62 22.95 -45.21
C VAL A 512 18.08 23.40 -45.15
N LEU A 513 18.75 23.42 -46.30
CA LEU A 513 20.05 24.05 -46.46
C LEU A 513 19.83 25.51 -46.90
N ASN A 514 20.29 26.46 -46.09
CA ASN A 514 20.29 27.87 -46.42
C ASN A 514 21.70 28.46 -46.29
N ASP A 515 22.29 28.87 -47.41
CA ASP A 515 23.67 29.35 -47.53
C ASP A 515 24.72 28.37 -46.95
N SER A 516 25.13 28.60 -45.70
CA SER A 516 26.12 27.79 -44.96
C SER A 516 25.52 27.02 -43.78
N THR A 517 24.21 27.13 -43.58
CA THR A 517 23.49 26.56 -42.44
C THR A 517 22.55 25.45 -42.90
N LEU A 518 22.76 24.25 -42.38
CA LEU A 518 21.83 23.12 -42.54
C LEU A 518 20.95 23.08 -41.30
N ARG A 519 19.67 23.38 -41.49
CA ARG A 519 18.66 23.48 -40.43
C ARG A 519 17.79 22.23 -40.38
N PHE A 520 17.60 21.76 -39.15
CA PHE A 520 16.80 20.60 -38.74
C PHE A 520 15.60 21.09 -37.94
N ASP A 521 14.43 20.51 -38.14
CA ASP A 521 13.33 20.70 -37.18
C ASP A 521 13.62 19.82 -35.94
N ASP A 522 13.28 20.27 -34.74
CA ASP A 522 13.50 19.51 -33.50
C ASP A 522 12.52 18.34 -33.29
N SER A 523 11.44 18.34 -34.06
CA SER A 523 10.33 17.40 -34.00
C SER A 523 9.82 17.07 -35.41
N TYR A 524 9.02 16.01 -35.53
CA TYR A 524 8.45 15.57 -36.81
C TYR A 524 6.93 15.73 -36.80
N GLU A 525 6.35 15.91 -37.98
CA GLU A 525 4.91 16.11 -38.13
C GLU A 525 4.23 14.88 -38.75
N PHE A 526 2.97 14.69 -38.40
CA PHE A 526 2.11 13.69 -39.02
C PHE A 526 1.39 14.26 -40.23
N LYS A 527 1.33 13.48 -41.33
CA LYS A 527 0.48 13.83 -42.48
C LYS A 527 -1.01 13.85 -42.11
N GLU A 528 -1.82 14.57 -42.87
CA GLU A 528 -3.28 14.55 -42.71
C GLU A 528 -3.84 13.11 -42.67
N ASN A 529 -4.74 12.84 -41.72
CA ASN A 529 -5.33 11.52 -41.45
C ASN A 529 -4.35 10.42 -41.00
N ALA A 530 -3.13 10.76 -40.57
CA ALA A 530 -2.27 9.80 -39.89
C ALA A 530 -2.95 9.31 -38.60
N SER A 531 -2.88 8.01 -38.36
CA SER A 531 -3.28 7.41 -37.07
C SER A 531 -2.04 7.10 -36.27
N PHE A 532 -2.06 7.37 -34.97
CA PHE A 532 -0.95 6.95 -34.09
C PHE A 532 -0.78 5.43 -34.07
N ARG A 533 0.43 4.98 -34.35
CA ARG A 533 0.86 3.58 -34.50
C ARG A 533 2.27 3.41 -33.97
N ASP A 534 2.63 4.13 -32.90
CA ASP A 534 3.97 4.08 -32.32
C ASP A 534 5.02 4.40 -33.40
N GLN A 535 4.78 5.52 -34.09
CA GLN A 535 5.69 6.05 -35.09
C GLN A 535 6.88 6.69 -34.40
N GLU A 536 8.06 6.54 -34.98
CA GLU A 536 9.30 7.13 -34.47
C GLU A 536 10.20 7.52 -35.63
N LEU A 537 10.95 8.61 -35.47
CA LEU A 537 11.92 9.08 -36.46
C LEU A 537 13.30 9.19 -35.82
N SER A 538 14.26 8.45 -36.36
CA SER A 538 15.68 8.61 -36.04
C SER A 538 16.43 9.15 -37.26
N LEU A 539 17.38 10.05 -36.99
CA LEU A 539 18.17 10.69 -38.04
C LEU A 539 19.63 10.25 -37.93
N VAL A 540 20.22 9.88 -39.07
CA VAL A 540 21.67 9.67 -39.17
C VAL A 540 22.25 10.70 -40.12
N LEU A 541 23.07 11.58 -39.58
CA LEU A 541 23.77 12.65 -40.29
C LEU A 541 25.14 12.15 -40.74
N LYS A 542 25.27 11.90 -42.03
CA LYS A 542 26.52 11.49 -42.68
C LYS A 542 27.29 12.71 -43.15
N LEU A 543 28.41 13.01 -42.48
CA LEU A 543 29.21 14.21 -42.68
C LEU A 543 30.50 13.92 -43.47
N PRO A 544 30.90 14.82 -44.40
CA PRO A 544 32.14 14.68 -45.16
C PRO A 544 33.39 14.76 -44.28
N LYS A 545 34.40 13.93 -44.57
CA LYS A 545 35.70 13.96 -43.86
C LYS A 545 36.35 15.34 -43.91
N ASN A 546 36.99 15.74 -42.81
CA ASN A 546 37.77 16.98 -42.70
C ASN A 546 37.00 18.28 -42.95
N LYS A 547 35.67 18.24 -42.89
CA LYS A 547 34.83 19.43 -42.97
C LYS A 547 34.70 20.04 -41.57
N PRO A 548 35.08 21.32 -41.36
CA PRO A 548 34.84 21.99 -40.09
C PRO A 548 33.35 22.35 -39.94
N LEU A 549 32.83 22.13 -38.73
CA LEU A 549 31.43 22.24 -38.36
C LEU A 549 31.27 23.24 -37.21
N ARG A 550 30.20 24.04 -37.24
CA ARG A 550 29.74 24.82 -36.08
C ARG A 550 28.37 24.32 -35.66
N LEU A 551 28.13 24.23 -34.37
CA LEU A 551 26.87 23.76 -33.80
C LEU A 551 26.17 24.95 -33.15
N THR A 552 24.89 25.18 -33.43
CA THR A 552 24.10 26.15 -32.67
C THR A 552 23.71 25.57 -31.32
N ARG A 553 23.19 26.42 -30.43
CA ARG A 553 22.76 25.99 -29.09
C ARG A 553 21.59 25.03 -29.22
N GLU A 554 20.66 25.35 -30.10
CA GLU A 554 19.46 24.61 -30.44
C GLU A 554 19.84 23.23 -30.99
N PHE A 555 20.78 23.17 -31.95
CA PHE A 555 21.25 21.90 -32.50
C PHE A 555 21.95 21.00 -31.46
N SER A 556 22.59 21.59 -30.44
CA SER A 556 23.23 20.81 -29.38
C SER A 556 22.25 19.98 -28.55
N TYR A 557 20.95 20.32 -28.52
CA TYR A 557 19.91 19.51 -27.87
C TYR A 557 19.55 18.26 -28.66
N LEU A 558 19.72 18.26 -29.98
CA LEU A 558 19.42 17.11 -30.84
C LEU A 558 20.55 16.08 -30.89
N LEU A 559 21.71 16.41 -30.30
CA LEU A 559 22.87 15.52 -30.27
C LEU A 559 22.88 14.72 -28.97
N PRO A 560 23.00 13.39 -29.03
CA PRO A 560 23.20 12.60 -27.82
C PRO A 560 24.56 12.95 -27.20
N SER A 561 24.66 12.92 -25.88
CA SER A 561 25.90 13.16 -25.14
C SER A 561 27.08 12.29 -25.62
N ALA A 562 26.79 11.10 -26.17
CA ALA A 562 27.79 10.19 -26.76
C ALA A 562 28.32 10.60 -28.15
N ALA A 563 27.67 11.54 -28.84
CA ALA A 563 28.11 12.05 -30.14
C ALA A 563 29.37 12.91 -30.04
N LEU A 564 29.74 13.38 -28.85
CA LEU A 564 30.95 14.16 -28.60
C LEU A 564 32.06 13.26 -28.03
N GLU A 565 33.33 13.57 -28.34
CA GLU A 565 34.48 12.81 -27.83
C GLU A 565 34.63 12.86 -26.30
N GLY A 566 34.13 13.92 -25.66
CA GLY A 566 34.23 14.16 -24.23
C GLY A 566 33.01 14.93 -23.71
N ASP A 567 33.02 15.23 -22.41
CA ASP A 567 31.97 16.03 -21.78
C ASP A 567 32.32 17.52 -21.92
N TYR A 568 31.44 18.30 -22.53
CA TYR A 568 31.67 19.72 -22.82
C TYR A 568 30.46 20.53 -22.37
N SER A 569 30.72 21.68 -21.74
CA SER A 569 29.66 22.65 -21.45
C SER A 569 28.99 23.10 -22.76
N ARG A 570 27.69 23.40 -22.72
CA ARG A 570 26.95 23.84 -23.92
C ARG A 570 27.55 25.10 -24.54
N ASP A 571 28.05 26.02 -23.73
CA ASP A 571 28.71 27.23 -24.23
C ASP A 571 30.03 26.91 -24.94
N LYS A 572 30.81 25.93 -24.45
CA LYS A 572 31.99 25.41 -25.15
C LYS A 572 31.61 24.73 -26.46
N ILE A 573 30.50 24.02 -26.52
CA ILE A 573 29.98 23.42 -27.77
C ILE A 573 29.70 24.47 -28.84
N VAL A 574 29.00 25.55 -28.50
CA VAL A 574 28.57 26.57 -29.47
C VAL A 574 29.73 27.46 -29.95
N ARG A 575 30.71 27.76 -29.08
CA ARG A 575 31.83 28.66 -29.43
C ARG A 575 32.92 27.96 -30.25
N ASN A 576 33.02 26.64 -30.18
CA ASN A 576 34.08 25.89 -30.84
C ASN A 576 33.70 25.30 -32.20
N THR A 577 34.73 24.92 -32.95
CA THR A 577 34.58 24.24 -34.24
C THR A 577 34.85 22.75 -34.08
N TRP A 578 34.01 21.95 -34.71
CA TRP A 578 33.96 20.50 -34.59
C TRP A 578 34.28 19.82 -35.92
N GLN A 579 34.69 18.57 -35.87
CA GLN A 579 34.91 17.74 -37.05
C GLN A 579 34.46 16.31 -36.76
N VAL A 580 33.86 15.64 -37.74
CA VAL A 580 33.52 14.22 -37.62
C VAL A 580 34.75 13.32 -37.68
N SER A 581 34.80 12.33 -36.80
CA SER A 581 35.79 11.24 -36.79
C SER A 581 35.10 9.95 -36.36
N GLY A 582 34.87 9.03 -37.30
CA GLY A 582 34.10 7.81 -37.05
C GLY A 582 32.62 8.11 -36.77
N ASP A 583 32.20 7.84 -35.53
CA ASP A 583 30.85 8.03 -35.00
C ASP A 583 30.71 9.24 -34.05
N ARG A 584 31.78 10.06 -33.96
CA ARG A 584 31.87 11.15 -32.99
C ARG A 584 32.33 12.47 -33.60
N LEU A 585 32.02 13.54 -32.91
CA LEU A 585 32.48 14.89 -33.15
C LEU A 585 33.68 15.20 -32.24
N VAL A 586 34.81 15.47 -32.89
CA VAL A 586 36.07 15.85 -32.27
C VAL A 586 36.21 17.37 -32.33
N CYS A 587 36.63 17.97 -31.23
CA CYS A 587 36.78 19.41 -31.16
C CYS A 587 38.12 19.86 -31.76
N LEU A 588 38.09 20.83 -32.69
CA LEU A 588 39.30 21.38 -33.31
C LEU A 588 39.89 22.58 -32.56
N THR A 589 39.05 23.37 -31.88
CA THR A 589 39.45 24.64 -31.26
C THR A 589 39.41 24.63 -29.73
N CYS A 590 38.97 23.54 -29.10
CA CYS A 590 38.80 23.46 -27.65
C CYS A 590 40.12 23.65 -26.88
N ALA A 591 41.26 23.20 -27.42
CA ALA A 591 42.57 23.38 -26.77
C ALA A 591 43.01 24.86 -26.68
N SER A 592 42.45 25.72 -27.53
CA SER A 592 42.70 27.17 -27.51
C SER A 592 41.61 27.96 -26.79
N ASP A 593 40.49 27.32 -26.45
CA ASP A 593 39.37 27.96 -25.75
C ASP A 593 39.62 27.93 -24.24
N THR A 594 40.08 29.07 -23.73
CA THR A 594 40.40 29.32 -22.32
C THR A 594 39.31 30.12 -21.60
N LEU A 595 38.18 30.37 -22.29
CA LEU A 595 37.05 31.11 -21.72
C LEU A 595 36.28 30.30 -20.68
N ASP A 596 36.43 28.97 -20.73
CA ASP A 596 36.13 28.11 -19.60
C ASP A 596 37.38 28.13 -18.71
N VAL A 597 37.39 29.01 -17.72
CA VAL A 597 38.40 28.97 -16.67
C VAL A 597 38.12 27.69 -15.88
N ASP A 598 38.91 26.64 -16.16
CA ASP A 598 38.96 25.45 -15.32
C ASP A 598 39.45 25.87 -13.92
N THR A 599 38.51 26.23 -13.04
CA THR A 599 38.58 25.80 -11.66
C THR A 599 37.62 24.63 -11.54
N ASP A 600 38.17 23.45 -11.23
CA ASP A 600 37.42 22.23 -10.86
C ASP A 600 36.58 22.39 -9.56
N GLU A 601 36.25 23.60 -9.16
CA GLU A 601 35.44 23.97 -8.01
C GLU A 601 34.62 25.22 -8.42
N ASP A 602 33.31 25.18 -8.17
CA ASP A 602 32.28 26.20 -8.45
C ASP A 602 31.38 25.95 -9.67
N PHE A 603 30.55 24.92 -9.55
CA PHE A 603 29.21 24.90 -10.16
C PHE A 603 28.32 25.82 -9.32
N ASP A 604 28.42 27.13 -9.54
CA ASP A 604 27.82 28.11 -8.66
C ASP A 604 26.35 28.40 -9.00
N SER A 605 25.57 28.22 -7.94
CA SER A 605 24.28 28.80 -7.62
C SER A 605 23.86 30.04 -8.43
N ALA A 606 22.73 29.92 -9.13
CA ALA A 606 21.90 31.05 -9.50
C ALA A 606 20.40 30.70 -9.39
N ARG A 607 19.85 31.02 -8.21
CA ARG A 607 18.41 31.19 -7.88
C ARG A 607 17.58 29.93 -7.60
N GLY A 608 17.57 29.55 -6.31
CA GLY A 608 16.37 29.36 -5.49
C GLY A 608 15.15 28.75 -6.17
N GLY A 609 15.17 27.44 -6.29
CA GLY A 609 14.09 26.58 -6.76
C GLY A 609 14.70 25.20 -6.96
N PHE A 610 14.26 24.21 -6.21
CA PHE A 610 14.65 22.82 -6.40
C PHE A 610 13.95 22.31 -7.67
N ASP A 611 14.47 22.68 -8.84
CA ASP A 611 14.17 22.00 -10.09
C ASP A 611 15.25 20.94 -10.28
N ALA A 612 14.98 19.74 -9.76
CA ALA A 612 15.50 18.57 -10.42
C ALA A 612 14.69 18.47 -11.71
N ASP A 613 15.21 19.03 -12.81
CA ASP A 613 14.78 18.62 -14.15
C ASP A 613 15.14 17.13 -14.28
N ILE A 614 14.23 16.28 -13.81
CA ILE A 614 14.19 14.88 -14.16
C ILE A 614 13.49 14.87 -15.51
N ASP A 615 14.23 15.20 -16.57
CA ASP A 615 13.88 14.74 -17.90
C ASP A 615 14.24 13.25 -17.93
N ILE A 616 13.33 12.42 -17.40
CA ILE A 616 13.05 11.17 -18.10
C ILE A 616 12.36 11.65 -19.35
N ASP A 617 13.14 12.01 -20.37
CA ASP A 617 12.59 12.17 -21.70
C ASP A 617 11.91 10.84 -22.02
N GLU A 618 10.58 10.79 -21.88
CA GLU A 618 9.75 9.63 -22.21
C GLU A 618 9.99 9.21 -23.68
N GLU A 619 10.46 10.17 -24.47
CA GLU A 619 10.82 10.10 -25.86
C GLU A 619 12.23 9.52 -26.05
N MET A 620 13.21 9.97 -25.26
CA MET A 620 14.63 9.73 -25.53
C MET A 620 15.22 8.45 -24.92
N GLY A 621 14.59 7.84 -23.91
CA GLY A 621 15.12 6.61 -23.32
C GLY A 621 16.53 6.74 -22.74
N SER A 622 16.95 7.97 -22.39
CA SER A 622 18.22 8.25 -21.76
C SER A 622 18.05 8.86 -20.38
N VAL A 623 18.82 8.35 -19.43
CA VAL A 623 18.84 8.84 -18.04
C VAL A 623 19.97 9.85 -17.94
N GLU A 624 19.69 11.13 -18.21
CA GLU A 624 20.71 12.19 -18.06
C GLU A 624 20.82 12.66 -16.60
N MET A 625 21.79 12.11 -15.86
CA MET A 625 22.27 12.70 -14.61
C MET A 625 23.53 13.54 -14.90
N ARG A 626 23.45 14.87 -14.70
CA ARG A 626 24.57 15.83 -14.82
C ARG A 626 24.97 16.36 -13.44
N GLY A 627 26.26 16.36 -13.12
CA GLY A 627 26.82 16.92 -11.88
C GLY A 627 26.90 15.94 -10.69
N SER A 628 27.28 16.45 -9.51
CA SER A 628 27.25 15.67 -8.26
C SER A 628 25.81 15.48 -7.78
N VAL A 629 25.49 14.30 -7.25
CA VAL A 629 24.17 14.01 -6.65
C VAL A 629 24.01 14.73 -5.28
N LEU A 630 25.10 15.26 -4.73
CA LEU A 630 25.14 15.90 -3.42
C LEU A 630 25.05 17.43 -3.55
N LEU A 631 24.48 18.07 -2.53
CA LEU A 631 24.50 19.52 -2.37
C LEU A 631 25.93 20.04 -2.12
N ASN A 632 26.13 21.35 -2.29
CA ASN A 632 27.36 22.00 -1.89
C ASN A 632 27.62 21.82 -0.39
N ASP A 633 28.90 21.66 -0.01
CA ASP A 633 29.32 21.36 1.37
C ASP A 633 28.81 22.40 2.39
N SER A 634 28.57 23.65 1.95
CA SER A 634 28.04 24.77 2.73
C SER A 634 26.54 24.68 3.05
N GLU A 635 25.77 23.84 2.34
CA GLU A 635 24.34 23.65 2.56
C GLU A 635 24.04 22.65 3.68
N TYR A 636 25.03 21.84 4.07
CA TYR A 636 24.91 20.93 5.22
C TYR A 636 25.28 21.63 6.52
N SER A 637 24.70 21.13 7.62
CA SER A 637 25.07 21.60 8.96
C SER A 637 26.57 21.41 9.23
N SER A 638 27.19 22.41 9.86
CA SER A 638 28.57 22.31 10.35
C SER A 638 28.74 21.37 11.55
N ASN A 639 27.62 20.93 12.17
CA ASN A 639 27.61 20.01 13.28
C ASN A 639 27.89 18.58 12.80
N ALA A 640 29.10 18.09 13.05
CA ALA A 640 29.58 16.77 12.64
C ALA A 640 29.80 15.84 13.84
N ARG A 641 29.33 14.59 13.73
CA ARG A 641 29.60 13.51 14.69
C ARG A 641 30.34 12.38 14.01
N THR A 642 31.48 12.00 14.57
CA THR A 642 32.29 10.89 14.08
C THR A 642 32.05 9.64 14.92
N PHE A 643 31.96 8.49 14.25
CA PHE A 643 31.83 7.18 14.86
C PHE A 643 33.03 6.29 14.47
N ASP A 644 33.69 5.67 15.46
CA ASP A 644 34.84 4.77 15.26
C ASP A 644 34.35 3.31 15.15
N PHE A 645 33.80 2.97 13.98
CA PHE A 645 33.43 1.60 13.60
C PHE A 645 34.55 0.97 12.78
N ARG A 646 34.75 -0.35 12.87
CA ARG A 646 35.85 -1.06 12.20
C ARG A 646 35.43 -2.40 11.64
N ASN A 647 36.08 -2.83 10.55
CA ASN A 647 35.89 -4.13 9.92
C ASN A 647 34.47 -4.37 9.39
N PHE A 648 33.83 -3.33 8.83
CA PHE A 648 32.55 -3.49 8.14
C PHE A 648 32.76 -3.51 6.62
N SER A 649 32.05 -4.42 5.96
CA SER A 649 32.07 -4.65 4.51
C SER A 649 30.68 -4.58 3.89
N ARG A 650 29.64 -4.43 4.72
CA ARG A 650 28.24 -4.25 4.34
C ARG A 650 27.72 -2.95 4.95
N VAL A 651 27.02 -2.14 4.16
CA VAL A 651 26.50 -0.85 4.57
C VAL A 651 25.01 -0.79 4.24
N THR A 652 24.20 -0.52 5.26
CA THR A 652 22.74 -0.40 5.16
C THR A 652 22.34 0.99 5.65
N VAL A 653 21.73 1.80 4.79
CA VAL A 653 21.30 3.17 5.10
C VAL A 653 19.81 3.30 4.84
N SER A 654 19.05 3.69 5.86
CA SER A 654 17.59 3.77 5.84
C SER A 654 17.08 5.14 6.31
N GLY A 655 16.59 5.96 5.38
CA GLY A 655 16.03 7.28 5.70
C GLY A 655 16.16 8.31 4.57
N PRO A 656 15.81 9.58 4.85
CA PRO A 656 15.97 10.68 3.91
C PRO A 656 17.37 11.30 4.00
N TYR A 657 18.39 10.65 3.44
CA TYR A 657 19.79 11.00 3.66
C TYR A 657 20.58 11.25 2.38
N HIS A 658 21.59 12.11 2.47
CA HIS A 658 22.64 12.23 1.46
C HIS A 658 23.84 11.39 1.91
N LEU A 659 24.33 10.52 1.04
CA LEU A 659 25.39 9.56 1.33
C LEU A 659 26.60 9.82 0.43
N GLN A 660 27.77 9.94 1.03
CA GLN A 660 29.05 9.91 0.35
C GLN A 660 29.82 8.67 0.79
N LEU A 661 30.12 7.78 -0.14
CA LEU A 661 30.91 6.57 0.13
C LEU A 661 32.22 6.61 -0.63
N ARG A 662 33.34 6.41 0.08
CA ARG A 662 34.68 6.40 -0.51
C ARG A 662 35.46 5.17 -0.04
N GLN A 663 36.17 4.52 -0.96
CA GLN A 663 37.09 3.44 -0.60
C GLN A 663 38.43 4.03 -0.12
N GLY A 664 38.93 3.60 1.03
CA GLY A 664 40.16 4.14 1.62
C GLY A 664 40.80 3.22 2.66
N ASN A 665 42.02 3.51 3.10
CA ASN A 665 42.80 2.60 3.95
C ASN A 665 42.30 2.51 5.41
N THR A 666 41.24 3.24 5.77
CA THR A 666 40.71 3.36 7.13
C THR A 666 39.19 3.19 7.13
N HIS A 667 38.64 2.74 8.26
CA HIS A 667 37.20 2.79 8.49
C HIS A 667 36.87 4.12 9.18
N SER A 668 35.91 4.87 8.64
CA SER A 668 35.46 6.13 9.22
C SER A 668 34.00 6.38 8.85
N VAL A 669 33.17 6.75 9.82
CA VAL A 669 31.79 7.17 9.60
C VAL A 669 31.60 8.54 10.22
N VAL A 670 31.24 9.53 9.41
CA VAL A 670 31.01 10.92 9.83
C VAL A 670 29.62 11.33 9.39
N ILE A 671 28.81 11.85 10.31
CA ILE A 671 27.48 12.35 10.01
C ILE A 671 27.46 13.86 10.28
N ARG A 672 27.00 14.65 9.30
CA ARG A 672 26.77 16.09 9.42
C ARG A 672 25.25 16.36 9.40
N ALA A 673 24.72 16.91 10.48
CA ALA A 673 23.30 17.19 10.65
C ALA A 673 23.05 18.22 11.75
N ALA A 674 21.93 18.95 11.67
CA ALA A 674 21.47 19.78 12.78
C ALA A 674 21.24 18.95 14.06
N GLU A 675 21.26 19.61 15.23
CA GLU A 675 21.26 18.92 16.52
C GLU A 675 19.97 18.09 16.77
N ASP A 676 18.84 18.57 16.26
CA ASP A 676 17.56 17.88 16.27
C ASP A 676 17.56 16.65 15.35
N GLU A 677 18.05 16.77 14.11
CA GLU A 677 18.18 15.66 13.17
C GLU A 677 19.20 14.61 13.68
N MET A 678 20.35 15.04 14.21
CA MET A 678 21.37 14.16 14.78
C MET A 678 20.84 13.26 15.91
N ARG A 679 19.84 13.72 16.68
CA ARG A 679 19.20 12.92 17.74
C ARG A 679 18.25 11.84 17.20
N ARG A 680 17.79 11.97 15.96
CA ARG A 680 16.85 11.04 15.31
C ARG A 680 17.56 9.92 14.55
N ILE A 681 18.86 10.05 14.33
CA ILE A 681 19.69 9.08 13.61
C ILE A 681 20.24 8.04 14.58
N GLU A 682 19.93 6.77 14.32
CA GLU A 682 20.51 5.63 15.02
C GLU A 682 21.58 5.00 14.13
N VAL A 683 22.77 4.81 14.69
CA VAL A 683 23.92 4.23 14.00
C VAL A 683 24.45 3.07 14.82
N ASP A 684 24.34 1.87 14.26
CA ASP A 684 24.77 0.64 14.90
C ASP A 684 25.67 -0.17 13.97
N GLN A 685 26.56 -0.97 14.55
CA GLN A 685 27.35 -1.95 13.82
C GLN A 685 27.07 -3.36 14.38
N ASN A 686 26.65 -4.28 13.52
CA ASN A 686 26.45 -5.68 13.84
C ASN A 686 27.40 -6.56 13.02
N GLY A 687 28.52 -6.96 13.62
CA GLY A 687 29.56 -7.73 12.95
C GLY A 687 30.17 -6.93 11.79
N GLU A 688 30.03 -7.43 10.56
CA GLU A 688 30.55 -6.80 9.34
C GLU A 688 29.58 -5.79 8.70
N GLU A 689 28.43 -5.56 9.33
CA GLU A 689 27.36 -4.70 8.81
C GLU A 689 27.25 -3.42 9.62
N LEU A 690 27.29 -2.29 8.92
CA LEU A 690 27.01 -0.96 9.44
C LEU A 690 25.58 -0.59 9.06
N GLU A 691 24.73 -0.32 10.06
CA GLU A 691 23.33 0.06 9.88
C GLU A 691 23.12 1.51 10.36
N ILE A 692 22.57 2.36 9.49
CA ILE A 692 22.16 3.73 9.80
C ILE A 692 20.68 3.87 9.51
N LYS A 693 19.86 4.20 10.50
CA LYS A 693 18.39 4.30 10.36
C LYS A 693 17.80 5.50 11.11
N THR A 694 16.60 5.92 10.72
CA THR A 694 15.82 6.96 11.43
C THR A 694 14.96 6.32 12.54
N GLN A 695 14.90 6.93 13.73
CA GLN A 695 14.13 6.40 14.88
C GLN A 695 12.59 6.59 14.82
N GLU A 696 12.04 7.38 13.90
CA GLU A 696 10.61 7.74 13.94
C GLU A 696 9.65 6.68 13.35
N LYS A 697 8.54 6.43 14.08
CA LYS A 697 7.42 5.55 13.67
C LYS A 697 6.33 6.24 12.83
N TYR A 698 6.42 7.56 12.62
CA TYR A 698 5.37 8.34 11.95
C TYR A 698 5.98 9.23 10.86
N PHE A 699 5.67 8.92 9.61
CA PHE A 699 6.01 9.72 8.45
C PHE A 699 5.07 10.95 8.39
N SER A 700 5.60 12.14 8.65
CA SER A 700 4.88 13.41 8.43
C SER A 700 5.18 13.92 7.01
N LEU A 701 4.14 14.11 6.20
CA LEU A 701 4.22 14.52 4.79
C LEU A 701 4.55 16.01 4.56
N PHE A 702 4.65 16.83 5.62
CA PHE A 702 4.72 18.30 5.51
C PHE A 702 5.75 18.96 6.45
N ASP A 703 6.79 18.22 6.86
CA ASP A 703 7.85 18.79 7.70
C ASP A 703 9.06 19.15 6.81
N GLU A 704 9.46 20.42 6.80
CA GLU A 704 10.68 20.89 6.12
C GLU A 704 11.90 20.40 6.92
N ARG A 705 12.54 19.32 6.45
CA ARG A 705 13.73 18.74 7.10
C ARG A 705 15.00 19.34 6.54
N GLU A 706 15.96 19.64 7.40
CA GLU A 706 17.31 20.03 6.99
C GLU A 706 18.08 18.82 6.41
N PRO A 707 18.93 19.02 5.38
CA PRO A 707 19.65 17.92 4.75
C PRO A 707 20.72 17.33 5.68
N VAL A 708 20.78 16.00 5.70
CA VAL A 708 21.74 15.22 6.49
C VAL A 708 22.75 14.56 5.56
N LEU A 709 24.04 14.80 5.78
CA LEU A 709 25.14 14.16 5.04
C LEU A 709 25.78 13.05 5.88
N ILE A 710 25.85 11.85 5.31
CA ILE A 710 26.53 10.69 5.86
C ILE A 710 27.77 10.43 4.99
N GLN A 711 28.96 10.45 5.59
CA GLN A 711 30.22 10.16 4.91
C GLN A 711 30.80 8.86 5.46
N ILE A 712 30.97 7.87 4.60
CA ILE A 712 31.48 6.54 4.94
C ILE A 712 32.78 6.30 4.17
N THR A 713 33.84 5.95 4.90
CA THR A 713 35.11 5.48 4.33
C THR A 713 35.38 4.05 4.80
N THR A 714 35.67 3.14 3.89
CA THR A 714 36.02 1.75 4.22
C THR A 714 37.01 1.17 3.21
N PRO A 715 37.95 0.28 3.59
CA PRO A 715 38.87 -0.37 2.66
C PRO A 715 38.20 -1.38 1.74
N ASN A 716 37.14 -2.05 2.19
CA ASN A 716 36.46 -3.11 1.43
C ASN A 716 34.95 -2.93 1.52
N ILE A 717 34.27 -3.07 0.39
CA ILE A 717 32.81 -3.04 0.32
C ILE A 717 32.31 -4.18 -0.56
N SER A 718 31.31 -4.91 -0.05
CA SER A 718 30.72 -6.08 -0.72
C SER A 718 29.20 -5.99 -0.86
N ASN A 719 28.53 -5.25 0.03
CA ASN A 719 27.09 -5.01 -0.03
C ASN A 719 26.74 -3.56 0.35
N ILE A 720 25.87 -2.93 -0.43
CA ILE A 720 25.34 -1.59 -0.19
C ILE A 720 23.82 -1.65 -0.31
N GLU A 721 23.10 -1.35 0.77
CA GLU A 721 21.64 -1.31 0.80
C GLU A 721 21.14 0.10 1.16
N LEU A 722 20.35 0.69 0.27
CA LEU A 722 19.81 2.05 0.41
C LEU A 722 18.28 2.00 0.40
N ASN A 723 17.67 2.35 1.54
CA ASN A 723 16.23 2.29 1.74
C ASN A 723 15.67 3.69 2.07
N GLY A 724 14.63 4.14 1.37
CA GLY A 724 13.95 5.42 1.64
C GLY A 724 14.22 6.48 0.58
N ALA A 725 14.59 7.70 1.00
CA ALA A 725 14.79 8.85 0.11
C ALA A 725 16.27 9.26 0.11
N ILE A 726 17.10 8.55 -0.66
CA ILE A 726 18.57 8.64 -0.53
C ILE A 726 19.21 9.19 -1.79
N LYS A 727 20.09 10.18 -1.64
CA LYS A 727 21.02 10.64 -2.69
C LYS A 727 22.42 10.13 -2.37
N ALA A 728 23.00 9.27 -3.19
CA ALA A 728 24.28 8.63 -2.93
C ALA A 728 25.32 8.93 -4.00
N ASP A 729 26.47 9.48 -3.60
CA ASP A 729 27.67 9.61 -4.42
C ASP A 729 28.72 8.61 -3.90
N MET A 730 29.00 7.61 -4.72
CA MET A 730 29.95 6.56 -4.46
C MET A 730 31.16 6.80 -5.35
N GLY A 731 32.31 7.06 -4.73
CA GLY A 731 33.58 7.18 -5.44
C GLY A 731 33.99 5.88 -6.13
N THR A 732 35.24 5.77 -6.56
CA THR A 732 35.74 4.53 -7.17
C THR A 732 35.67 3.36 -6.19
N ILE A 733 34.94 2.31 -6.56
CA ILE A 733 34.82 1.05 -5.82
C ILE A 733 35.52 -0.06 -6.59
N ASN A 734 36.48 -0.70 -5.94
CA ASN A 734 37.16 -1.91 -6.40
C ASN A 734 36.78 -3.09 -5.51
N SER A 735 36.15 -4.11 -6.09
CA SER A 735 35.68 -5.30 -5.36
C SER A 735 35.52 -6.52 -6.27
N ASP A 736 35.74 -7.72 -5.74
CA ASP A 736 35.49 -8.96 -6.50
C ASP A 736 33.98 -9.20 -6.69
N LYS A 737 33.19 -8.95 -5.64
CA LYS A 737 31.74 -9.10 -5.66
C LYS A 737 31.10 -7.90 -4.99
N LEU A 738 30.21 -7.23 -5.70
CA LEU A 738 29.44 -6.11 -5.19
C LEU A 738 27.96 -6.35 -5.42
N ARG A 739 27.19 -6.36 -4.33
CA ARG A 739 25.73 -6.28 -4.37
C ARG A 739 25.30 -4.87 -3.98
N MET A 740 24.38 -4.31 -4.75
CA MET A 740 23.76 -3.02 -4.47
C MET A 740 22.25 -3.22 -4.48
N SER A 741 21.56 -2.78 -3.44
CA SER A 741 20.11 -2.90 -3.33
C SER A 741 19.51 -1.54 -3.02
N PHE A 742 18.56 -1.10 -3.84
CA PHE A 742 17.92 0.20 -3.73
C PHE A 742 16.41 0.02 -3.58
N SER A 743 15.84 0.65 -2.56
CA SER A 743 14.39 0.62 -2.32
C SER A 743 13.85 1.99 -1.96
N GLY A 744 12.80 2.43 -2.65
CA GLY A 744 12.14 3.72 -2.41
C GLY A 744 12.48 4.75 -3.48
N ALA A 745 12.80 5.98 -3.08
CA ALA A 745 13.15 7.11 -3.92
C ALA A 745 14.66 7.38 -3.84
N THR A 746 15.46 6.68 -4.65
CA THR A 746 16.93 6.76 -4.55
C THR A 746 17.56 7.36 -5.80
N GLN A 747 18.60 8.16 -5.62
CA GLN A 747 19.44 8.69 -6.68
C GLN A 747 20.88 8.28 -6.40
N THR A 748 21.54 7.58 -7.32
CA THR A 748 22.89 7.05 -7.08
C THR A 748 23.83 7.31 -8.24
N MET A 749 25.09 7.59 -7.93
CA MET A 749 26.19 7.62 -8.90
C MET A 749 27.36 6.80 -8.35
N ALA A 750 27.91 5.88 -9.15
CA ALA A 750 29.08 5.09 -8.76
C ALA A 750 30.07 4.88 -9.90
N ASN A 751 31.37 4.90 -9.56
CA ASN A 751 32.45 4.47 -10.45
C ASN A 751 32.95 3.09 -10.01
N LEU A 752 32.81 2.08 -10.86
CA LEU A 752 32.95 0.67 -10.49
C LEU A 752 34.06 0.00 -11.30
N ASP A 753 34.95 -0.72 -10.60
CA ASP A 753 35.92 -1.66 -11.17
C ASP A 753 35.77 -2.99 -10.43
N VAL A 754 34.83 -3.82 -10.89
CA VAL A 754 34.36 -5.00 -10.16
C VAL A 754 34.35 -6.26 -11.03
N ARG A 755 34.43 -7.46 -10.43
CA ARG A 755 34.28 -8.70 -11.22
C ARG A 755 32.80 -9.06 -11.38
N ASP A 756 32.05 -9.15 -10.28
CA ASP A 756 30.63 -9.53 -10.28
C ASP A 756 29.80 -8.41 -9.63
N LEU A 757 28.94 -7.76 -10.43
CA LEU A 757 28.05 -6.70 -10.00
C LEU A 757 26.61 -7.18 -10.06
N ARG A 758 25.90 -7.12 -8.93
CA ARG A 758 24.45 -7.32 -8.87
C ARG A 758 23.78 -6.06 -8.34
N VAL A 759 22.79 -5.55 -9.08
CA VAL A 759 22.00 -4.38 -8.70
C VAL A 759 20.53 -4.78 -8.64
N ASP A 760 19.92 -4.67 -7.46
CA ASP A 760 18.49 -4.88 -7.26
C ASP A 760 17.84 -3.51 -6.97
N ALA A 761 17.03 -2.98 -7.89
CA ALA A 761 16.43 -1.66 -7.82
C ALA A 761 14.89 -1.72 -7.77
N SER A 762 14.29 -1.14 -6.74
CA SER A 762 12.84 -1.19 -6.50
C SER A 762 12.24 0.18 -6.13
N GLY A 763 11.14 0.56 -6.77
CA GLY A 763 10.43 1.82 -6.48
C GLY A 763 10.68 2.90 -7.55
N ALA A 764 11.07 4.10 -7.12
CA ALA A 764 11.37 5.27 -7.96
C ALA A 764 12.88 5.57 -7.88
N THR A 765 13.69 4.84 -8.63
CA THR A 765 15.16 4.87 -8.47
C THR A 765 15.83 5.43 -9.71
N ILE A 766 16.89 6.22 -9.55
CA ILE A 766 17.72 6.71 -10.66
C ILE A 766 19.17 6.39 -10.31
N SER A 767 19.89 5.65 -11.16
CA SER A 767 21.26 5.21 -10.85
C SER A 767 22.17 5.35 -12.06
N LYS A 768 23.37 5.87 -11.85
CA LYS A 768 24.41 6.01 -12.88
C LYS A 768 25.66 5.22 -12.50
N PHE A 769 26.07 4.32 -13.39
CA PHE A 769 27.23 3.48 -13.21
C PHE A 769 28.23 3.68 -14.34
N VAL A 770 29.49 3.94 -13.99
CA VAL A 770 30.60 4.09 -14.93
C VAL A 770 31.73 3.14 -14.57
N GLY A 771 32.52 2.69 -15.54
CA GLY A 771 33.72 1.88 -15.29
C GLY A 771 33.70 0.53 -16.00
N LYS A 772 34.07 -0.56 -15.29
CA LYS A 772 34.20 -1.91 -15.86
C LYS A 772 33.65 -3.00 -14.93
N ALA A 773 33.03 -4.01 -15.53
CA ALA A 773 32.61 -5.24 -14.85
C ALA A 773 32.94 -6.50 -15.69
N ASP A 774 33.16 -7.66 -15.08
CA ASP A 774 33.15 -8.92 -15.85
C ASP A 774 31.70 -9.40 -16.04
N ARG A 775 30.91 -9.47 -14.96
CA ARG A 775 29.48 -9.80 -14.97
C ARG A 775 28.66 -8.68 -14.34
N PHE A 776 27.56 -8.32 -14.99
CA PHE A 776 26.60 -7.33 -14.53
C PHE A 776 25.18 -7.90 -14.59
N GLU A 777 24.53 -8.02 -13.44
CA GLU A 777 23.15 -8.49 -13.26
C GLU A 777 22.32 -7.34 -12.68
N LEU A 778 21.23 -6.97 -13.37
CA LEU A 778 20.37 -5.85 -13.00
C LEU A 778 18.91 -6.33 -12.92
N ASP A 779 18.33 -6.23 -11.73
CA ASP A 779 16.90 -6.48 -11.48
C ASP A 779 16.22 -5.15 -11.13
N ALA A 780 15.43 -4.58 -12.03
CA ALA A 780 14.76 -3.29 -11.84
C ALA A 780 13.23 -3.42 -11.89
N THR A 781 12.55 -3.03 -10.81
CA THR A 781 11.08 -3.08 -10.70
C THR A 781 10.49 -1.74 -10.27
N GLY A 782 9.57 -1.20 -11.06
CA GLY A 782 8.86 0.06 -10.77
C GLY A 782 9.14 1.15 -11.81
N ALA A 783 9.36 2.39 -11.33
CA ALA A 783 9.74 3.55 -12.13
C ALA A 783 11.24 3.82 -11.95
N CYS A 784 12.08 2.98 -12.57
CA CYS A 784 13.53 3.01 -12.40
C CYS A 784 14.23 3.54 -13.65
N GLY A 785 15.22 4.43 -13.49
CA GLY A 785 16.12 4.88 -14.55
C GLY A 785 17.56 4.45 -14.25
N ILE A 786 18.13 3.55 -15.05
CA ILE A 786 19.50 3.05 -14.85
C ILE A 786 20.36 3.46 -16.05
N ASP A 787 21.36 4.33 -15.83
CA ASP A 787 22.40 4.69 -16.80
C ASP A 787 23.68 3.89 -16.52
N ALA A 788 23.89 2.80 -17.25
CA ALA A 788 25.12 2.02 -17.23
C ALA A 788 25.75 1.94 -18.63
N ASP A 789 25.52 2.95 -19.48
CA ASP A 789 26.03 3.01 -20.85
C ASP A 789 27.57 3.11 -20.90
N LYS A 790 28.17 3.62 -19.83
CA LYS A 790 29.62 3.79 -19.61
C LYS A 790 30.22 2.72 -18.71
N LEU A 791 29.44 1.73 -18.28
CA LEU A 791 29.92 0.56 -17.52
C LEU A 791 30.15 -0.61 -18.48
N GLN A 792 31.40 -0.82 -18.91
CA GLN A 792 31.72 -1.90 -19.86
C GLN A 792 31.70 -3.25 -19.16
N ALA A 793 30.72 -4.10 -19.49
CA ALA A 793 30.57 -5.45 -18.94
C ALA A 793 30.68 -6.55 -20.01
N LYS A 794 31.30 -7.70 -19.67
CA LYS A 794 31.40 -8.83 -20.61
C LYS A 794 30.08 -9.59 -20.70
N TYR A 795 29.52 -9.96 -19.55
CA TYR A 795 28.27 -10.70 -19.43
C TYR A 795 27.23 -9.80 -18.76
N VAL A 796 26.19 -9.44 -19.49
CA VAL A 796 25.11 -8.55 -19.01
C VAL A 796 23.80 -9.32 -18.96
N ASP A 797 23.13 -9.29 -17.82
CA ASP A 797 21.81 -9.87 -17.56
C ASP A 797 20.92 -8.78 -16.96
N VAL A 798 19.83 -8.41 -17.63
CA VAL A 798 19.03 -7.23 -17.29
C VAL A 798 17.55 -7.55 -17.36
N ASP A 799 16.88 -7.42 -16.22
CA ASP A 799 15.45 -7.64 -16.06
C ASP A 799 14.77 -6.33 -15.62
N VAL A 800 13.91 -5.76 -16.48
CA VAL A 800 13.21 -4.50 -16.20
C VAL A 800 11.69 -4.66 -16.28
N THR A 801 11.03 -4.48 -15.15
CA THR A 801 9.58 -4.65 -14.99
C THR A 801 8.90 -3.34 -14.55
N GLY A 802 7.87 -2.89 -15.27
CA GLY A 802 7.10 -1.70 -14.93
C GLY A 802 7.29 -0.57 -15.93
N ALA A 803 7.56 0.65 -15.45
CA ALA A 803 7.77 1.86 -16.24
C ALA A 803 9.21 2.36 -16.07
N GLY A 804 10.19 1.48 -16.33
CA GLY A 804 11.61 1.75 -16.14
C GLY A 804 12.43 1.75 -17.43
N VAL A 805 13.52 2.50 -17.42
CA VAL A 805 14.51 2.62 -18.51
C VAL A 805 15.86 2.10 -18.00
N ALA A 806 16.54 1.26 -18.79
CA ALA A 806 17.90 0.82 -18.50
C ALA A 806 18.80 0.94 -19.73
N GLU A 807 19.89 1.70 -19.62
CA GLU A 807 20.99 1.75 -20.59
C GLU A 807 22.16 0.89 -20.11
N VAL A 808 22.66 -0.04 -20.92
CA VAL A 808 23.75 -0.96 -20.53
C VAL A 808 24.79 -1.15 -21.63
N PHE A 809 26.03 -1.50 -21.29
CA PHE A 809 27.09 -1.80 -22.27
C PHE A 809 27.59 -3.24 -22.16
N ALA A 810 27.33 -4.07 -23.18
CA ALA A 810 27.71 -5.48 -23.24
C ALA A 810 28.76 -5.78 -24.33
N THR A 811 29.83 -6.51 -24.00
CA THR A 811 30.86 -6.89 -24.99
C THR A 811 30.78 -8.33 -25.48
N ASN A 812 30.32 -9.30 -24.67
CA ASN A 812 30.31 -10.72 -25.04
C ASN A 812 28.89 -11.30 -25.10
N THR A 813 28.12 -11.24 -24.00
CA THR A 813 26.75 -11.76 -23.96
C THR A 813 25.80 -10.74 -23.38
N LEU A 814 24.60 -10.66 -23.95
CA LEU A 814 23.49 -9.88 -23.42
C LEU A 814 22.27 -10.77 -23.24
N ARG A 815 21.70 -10.75 -22.04
CA ARG A 815 20.33 -11.20 -21.78
C ARG A 815 19.52 -10.00 -21.29
N ALA A 816 18.37 -9.77 -21.93
CA ALA A 816 17.53 -8.62 -21.63
C ALA A 816 16.05 -9.02 -21.61
N ASP A 817 15.43 -9.00 -20.43
CA ASP A 817 14.02 -9.33 -20.22
C ASP A 817 13.25 -8.05 -19.85
N ALA A 818 12.38 -7.57 -20.74
CA ALA A 818 11.59 -6.35 -20.56
C ALA A 818 10.09 -6.67 -20.44
N SER A 819 9.42 -6.11 -19.42
CA SER A 819 7.98 -6.28 -19.22
C SER A 819 7.26 -5.01 -18.76
N GLY A 820 6.02 -4.83 -19.22
CA GLY A 820 5.24 -3.61 -18.95
C GLY A 820 5.49 -2.54 -20.00
N THR A 821 5.72 -1.30 -19.59
CA THR A 821 6.08 -0.15 -20.45
C THR A 821 7.59 0.15 -20.38
N SER A 822 8.42 -0.85 -20.08
CA SER A 822 9.85 -0.68 -19.87
C SER A 822 10.65 -0.59 -21.18
N ARG A 823 11.81 0.08 -21.11
CA ARG A 823 12.74 0.26 -22.23
C ARG A 823 14.15 -0.16 -21.82
N ILE A 824 14.77 -1.05 -22.57
CA ILE A 824 16.18 -1.43 -22.39
C ILE A 824 16.96 -1.00 -23.64
N VAL A 825 17.98 -0.19 -23.45
CA VAL A 825 18.90 0.24 -24.50
C VAL A 825 20.26 -0.38 -24.22
N TYR A 826 20.85 -1.05 -25.20
CA TYR A 826 22.19 -1.64 -25.02
C TYR A 826 23.20 -1.15 -26.04
N ARG A 827 24.44 -1.02 -25.59
CA ARG A 827 25.64 -0.67 -26.37
C ARG A 827 26.59 -1.85 -26.46
N GLY A 828 27.56 -1.72 -27.35
CA GLY A 828 28.57 -2.75 -27.62
C GLY A 828 28.17 -3.69 -28.75
N ASN A 829 28.91 -4.78 -28.91
CA ASN A 829 28.67 -5.78 -29.96
C ASN A 829 28.81 -7.20 -29.38
N PRO A 830 27.87 -7.61 -28.50
CA PRO A 830 27.89 -8.96 -27.92
C PRO A 830 27.78 -10.03 -29.02
N GLU A 831 28.47 -11.14 -28.81
CA GLU A 831 28.44 -12.31 -29.69
C GLU A 831 27.13 -13.10 -29.57
N ASP A 832 26.55 -13.15 -28.36
CA ASP A 832 25.29 -13.83 -28.06
C ASP A 832 24.29 -12.85 -27.42
N THR A 833 23.03 -12.90 -27.87
CA THR A 833 21.98 -11.97 -27.45
C THR A 833 20.65 -12.68 -27.32
N ILE A 834 20.11 -12.69 -26.10
CA ILE A 834 18.79 -13.23 -25.74
C ILE A 834 17.92 -12.06 -25.30
N ILE A 835 16.78 -11.87 -25.96
CA ILE A 835 15.87 -10.75 -25.71
C ILE A 835 14.46 -11.31 -25.56
N ASP A 836 13.85 -11.09 -24.39
CA ASP A 836 12.44 -11.39 -24.14
C ASP A 836 11.69 -10.11 -23.79
N SER A 837 10.72 -9.72 -24.63
CA SER A 837 9.91 -8.51 -24.42
C SER A 837 8.43 -8.85 -24.33
N SER A 838 7.73 -8.36 -23.32
CA SER A 838 6.29 -8.56 -23.12
C SER A 838 5.54 -7.26 -22.83
N GLY A 839 4.32 -7.14 -23.36
CA GLY A 839 3.54 -5.89 -23.29
C GLY A 839 4.05 -4.83 -24.28
N PRO A 840 3.83 -3.53 -24.01
CA PRO A 840 4.38 -2.41 -24.80
C PRO A 840 5.88 -2.12 -24.55
N SER A 841 6.67 -3.07 -24.06
CA SER A 841 8.09 -2.88 -23.75
C SER A 841 8.97 -2.88 -25.01
N THR A 842 10.15 -2.23 -24.92
CA THR A 842 11.11 -2.12 -26.03
C THR A 842 12.52 -2.49 -25.58
N VAL A 843 13.22 -3.29 -26.39
CA VAL A 843 14.66 -3.56 -26.22
C VAL A 843 15.36 -3.19 -27.52
N LYS A 844 16.25 -2.19 -27.47
CA LYS A 844 16.91 -1.63 -28.65
C LYS A 844 18.42 -1.59 -28.48
N ARG A 845 19.13 -1.78 -29.58
CA ARG A 845 20.55 -1.49 -29.67
C ARG A 845 20.74 -0.03 -30.02
N ARG A 846 21.67 0.65 -29.34
CA ARG A 846 22.12 1.99 -29.70
C ARG A 846 23.21 1.96 -30.77
#